data_AF-A0A962MXC2-F1
#
_entry.id   AF-A0A962MXC2-F1
#
_cell.length_a   1.000
_cell.length_b   1.000
_cell.length_c   1.000
_cell.angle_alpha   90.00
_cell.angle_beta   90.00
_cell.angle_gamma   90.00
#
_symmetry.space_group_name_H-M   'P 1'
#
loop_
_entity.id
_entity.type
_entity.pdbx_description
1 polymer ?
#
loop_
_entity_poly.entity_id
_entity_poly.type
_entity_poly.pdbx_seq_one_letter_code
_entity_poly.pdbx_strand_id
1 'polypeptide(L)'
;MTAATENFSDAIAQHDAVVGDAIWVGSEPTFTLRLSETSEWLCEPLGGEKYRYALRMVEELQRRHPGSMVLRTVGRQYAAEDVPRWSIGLLARRDGTPLWQGPADPLADAGDVAACSGAELPLDRLWHALRKAGERHGWQVAGFRCEQVLSHRLLLSREAHGIERAGFDALTRRPSVHSGKTSPDGLTDPLAEQGLLLFSIGVHEADGRPCGLCIELPMLATVEVFFDVVAMLQRACADAGVDALVVQGFAPPVDHRLAWMTVTPDPAVIEVNQAPQPDVAAFYAASRELFDVADGLGLAPYRLQYNGNVSDSGGGGQYTLGGESAAASPFFVEPALLPRLVRYLNHHPALSYHFAHDYLGGAGQSPRPDETTRDAFRELSVAMAQLRSQRAPTPEFLWASLAPFLADPSGNSHRSELNIEKLWNPYLPGRGRLGLVEFRAFRMARSAERSAAIAALLRAVTAMLMRDDVTPAMRDWGDELHDRFALPYFLRRDLEQVFADLEQRGVGLHPLMQALLVRDPVAPVWSCEFAGCELSLEPAMEFWPLVGDVASQESGGSRTVDSSTSRLQLSLCQCDPAAPALDGWSLQVAGFEAPLQSAGEGDPRTRLIGIRYRDFTPWRGLHPAIAPLGPVRIVLTHPDAEQAVRLTLFNWQPHGQPYDGLPASLDVAVARRHERLVVETLDATDLAAARQPPPAAVSAFTLDLRLCQAASTGASSTP
;
A
#
# COMPACT_ATOMS: atom_id res chain seq x y z
N MET A 1 -19.16 -18.95 12.32
CA MET A 1 -17.82 -19.09 11.72
C MET A 1 -17.76 -20.46 11.07
N THR A 2 -17.27 -20.56 9.84
CA THR A 2 -17.26 -21.81 9.07
C THR A 2 -16.02 -22.64 9.43
N ALA A 3 -16.04 -23.95 9.19
CA ALA A 3 -14.88 -24.84 9.41
C ALA A 3 -13.60 -24.38 8.68
N ALA A 4 -13.74 -23.65 7.56
CA ALA A 4 -12.62 -23.05 6.85
C ALA A 4 -11.96 -21.89 7.62
N THR A 5 -12.74 -21.09 8.35
CA THR A 5 -12.22 -20.01 9.21
C THR A 5 -11.50 -20.59 10.44
N GLU A 6 -12.05 -21.65 11.05
CA GLU A 6 -11.42 -22.34 12.18
C GLU A 6 -10.05 -22.92 11.77
N ASN A 7 -9.97 -23.57 10.61
CA ASN A 7 -8.70 -24.08 10.08
C ASN A 7 -7.67 -22.98 9.79
N PHE A 8 -8.09 -21.76 9.43
CA PHE A 8 -7.15 -20.66 9.16
C PHE A 8 -6.63 -20.02 10.45
N SER A 9 -7.47 -19.87 11.47
CA SER A 9 -7.05 -19.42 12.81
C SER A 9 -6.05 -20.39 13.46
N ASP A 10 -6.24 -21.70 13.28
CA ASP A 10 -5.28 -22.70 13.76
C ASP A 10 -3.93 -22.61 13.04
N ALA A 11 -3.94 -22.38 11.72
CA ALA A 11 -2.73 -22.13 10.95
C ALA A 11 -1.97 -20.88 11.42
N ILE A 12 -2.70 -19.82 11.78
CA ILE A 12 -2.13 -18.61 12.38
C ILE A 12 -1.50 -18.91 13.74
N ALA A 13 -2.20 -19.63 14.62
CA ALA A 13 -1.68 -19.96 15.94
C ALA A 13 -0.39 -20.80 15.86
N GLN A 14 -0.29 -21.73 14.91
CA GLN A 14 0.94 -22.49 14.66
C GLN A 14 2.10 -21.60 14.21
N HIS A 15 1.83 -20.65 13.31
CA HIS A 15 2.84 -19.68 12.86
C HIS A 15 3.34 -18.81 14.03
N ASP A 16 2.42 -18.21 14.79
CA ASP A 16 2.76 -17.32 15.91
C ASP A 16 3.54 -18.05 17.01
N ALA A 17 3.22 -19.32 17.29
CA ALA A 17 3.97 -20.14 18.25
C ALA A 17 5.44 -20.37 17.84
N VAL A 18 5.74 -20.38 16.54
CA VAL A 18 7.08 -20.63 15.99
C VAL A 18 7.89 -19.33 15.84
N VAL A 19 7.23 -18.25 15.41
CA VAL A 19 7.87 -16.94 15.18
C VAL A 19 8.03 -16.14 16.47
N GLY A 20 7.09 -16.25 17.41
CA GLY A 20 7.03 -15.43 18.63
C GLY A 20 6.48 -14.02 18.40
N ASP A 21 6.59 -13.17 19.42
CA ASP A 21 5.96 -11.84 19.54
C ASP A 21 6.94 -10.65 19.39
N ALA A 22 8.22 -10.93 19.13
CA ALA A 22 9.26 -9.90 19.04
C ALA A 22 9.15 -9.00 17.79
N ILE A 23 8.55 -9.52 16.71
CA ILE A 23 8.37 -8.81 15.45
C ILE A 23 6.94 -8.31 15.45
N TRP A 24 6.71 -6.99 15.47
CA TRP A 24 5.37 -6.42 15.36
C TRP A 24 5.07 -6.07 13.91
N VAL A 25 3.80 -6.14 13.51
CA VAL A 25 3.35 -5.87 12.14
C VAL A 25 2.22 -4.85 12.11
N GLY A 26 2.36 -3.83 11.27
CA GLY A 26 1.30 -2.88 10.92
C GLY A 26 1.00 -2.96 9.42
N SER A 27 -0.11 -2.35 9.00
CA SER A 27 -0.44 -2.18 7.59
C SER A 27 -1.19 -0.87 7.32
N GLU A 28 -1.15 -0.42 6.07
CA GLU A 28 -1.81 0.79 5.58
C GLU A 28 -2.89 0.46 4.51
N PRO A 29 -3.95 -0.30 4.84
CA PRO A 29 -4.99 -0.67 3.88
C PRO A 29 -5.77 0.53 3.35
N THR A 30 -6.20 0.43 2.09
CA THR A 30 -6.91 1.51 1.38
C THR A 30 -8.20 1.01 0.76
N PHE A 31 -9.27 1.78 0.91
CA PHE A 31 -10.61 1.44 0.43
C PHE A 31 -11.19 2.55 -0.44
N THR A 32 -12.03 2.19 -1.42
CA THR A 32 -12.63 3.13 -2.36
C THR A 32 -14.08 2.79 -2.67
N LEU A 33 -14.86 3.77 -3.12
CA LEU A 33 -16.16 3.52 -3.73
C LEU A 33 -15.96 3.01 -5.17
N ARG A 34 -15.91 1.69 -5.32
CA ARG A 34 -15.57 1.01 -6.59
C ARG A 34 -16.44 1.38 -7.80
N LEU A 35 -17.66 1.89 -7.57
CA LEU A 35 -18.60 2.30 -8.62
C LEU A 35 -18.66 3.83 -8.81
N SER A 36 -17.92 4.60 -8.00
CA SER A 36 -17.91 6.06 -8.13
C SER A 36 -16.99 6.52 -9.25
N GLU A 37 -17.52 7.44 -10.04
CA GLU A 37 -16.81 8.16 -11.10
C GLU A 37 -16.66 9.65 -10.77
N THR A 38 -16.94 10.06 -9.52
CA THR A 38 -16.70 11.44 -9.10
C THR A 38 -15.21 11.69 -8.90
N SER A 39 -14.79 12.94 -9.09
CA SER A 39 -13.37 13.33 -9.06
C SER A 39 -12.70 12.99 -7.73
N GLU A 40 -13.36 13.15 -6.59
CA GLU A 40 -12.81 12.87 -5.25
C GLU A 40 -12.42 11.40 -5.02
N TRP A 41 -13.06 10.48 -5.76
CA TRP A 41 -12.79 9.03 -5.76
C TRP A 41 -11.92 8.60 -6.95
N LEU A 42 -11.57 9.50 -7.86
CA LEU A 42 -10.71 9.21 -9.02
C LEU A 42 -9.30 9.78 -8.87
N CYS A 43 -9.18 11.04 -8.51
CA CYS A 43 -7.90 11.75 -8.50
C CYS A 43 -7.86 12.91 -7.52
N GLU A 44 -9.01 13.49 -7.19
CA GLU A 44 -9.04 14.70 -6.38
C GLU A 44 -8.77 14.38 -4.90
N PRO A 45 -7.96 15.24 -4.27
CA PRO A 45 -7.49 15.02 -2.92
C PRO A 45 -8.60 15.04 -1.86
N LEU A 46 -9.56 15.96 -1.95
CA LEU A 46 -10.60 16.12 -0.96
C LEU A 46 -11.95 16.39 -1.63
N GLY A 47 -12.96 15.63 -1.23
CA GLY A 47 -14.35 15.93 -1.52
C GLY A 47 -15.19 15.68 -0.28
N GLY A 48 -16.31 16.40 -0.16
CA GLY A 48 -17.15 16.39 1.04
C GLY A 48 -17.81 15.03 1.30
N GLU A 49 -17.97 14.17 0.29
CA GLU A 49 -18.54 12.84 0.49
C GLU A 49 -17.50 11.89 1.09
N LYS A 50 -16.27 11.88 0.56
CA LYS A 50 -15.19 11.02 1.04
C LYS A 50 -14.85 11.24 2.51
N TYR A 51 -14.80 12.49 2.97
CA TYR A 51 -14.60 12.80 4.40
C TYR A 51 -15.74 12.24 5.28
N ARG A 52 -16.99 12.29 4.81
CA ARG A 52 -18.14 11.69 5.53
C ARG A 52 -18.03 10.17 5.61
N TYR A 53 -17.52 9.49 4.57
CA TYR A 53 -17.22 8.05 4.66
C TYR A 53 -16.14 7.75 5.69
N ALA A 54 -15.08 8.55 5.76
CA ALA A 54 -14.04 8.39 6.77
C ALA A 54 -14.61 8.54 8.20
N LEU A 55 -15.47 9.53 8.44
CA LEU A 55 -16.16 9.71 9.72
C LEU A 55 -17.07 8.52 10.07
N ARG A 56 -17.87 8.01 9.12
CA ARG A 56 -18.72 6.83 9.33
C ARG A 56 -17.92 5.56 9.62
N MET A 57 -16.76 5.40 8.98
CA MET A 57 -15.85 4.29 9.27
C MET A 57 -15.33 4.37 10.70
N VAL A 58 -14.90 5.54 11.16
CA VAL A 58 -14.46 5.75 12.54
C VAL A 58 -15.59 5.54 13.53
N GLU A 59 -16.81 5.97 13.21
CA GLU A 59 -17.99 5.76 14.05
C GLU A 59 -18.31 4.27 14.25
N GLU A 60 -18.29 3.49 13.15
CA GLU A 60 -18.48 2.04 13.21
C GLU A 60 -17.38 1.36 14.03
N LEU A 61 -16.12 1.73 13.82
CA LEU A 61 -14.99 1.21 14.58
C LEU A 61 -15.10 1.59 16.08
N GLN A 62 -15.43 2.84 16.39
CA GLN A 62 -15.60 3.30 17.77
C GLN A 62 -16.71 2.52 18.49
N ARG A 63 -17.80 2.18 17.79
CA ARG A 63 -18.89 1.37 18.36
C ARG A 63 -18.43 -0.04 18.74
N ARG A 64 -17.48 -0.60 18.01
CA ARG A 64 -16.86 -1.91 18.29
C ARG A 64 -15.79 -1.84 19.37
N HIS A 65 -15.20 -0.67 19.59
CA HIS A 65 -14.19 -0.38 20.62
C HIS A 65 -14.70 0.63 21.66
N PRO A 66 -15.69 0.26 22.50
CA PRO A 66 -16.22 1.16 23.52
C PRO A 66 -15.11 1.58 24.49
N GLY A 67 -15.07 2.87 24.80
CA GLY A 67 -14.01 3.45 25.63
C GLY A 67 -12.77 3.91 24.85
N SER A 68 -12.79 3.81 23.51
CA SER A 68 -11.79 4.47 22.66
C SER A 68 -12.06 5.98 22.51
N MET A 69 -10.99 6.73 22.31
CA MET A 69 -11.02 8.18 22.13
C MET A 69 -10.84 8.53 20.65
N VAL A 70 -11.69 9.42 20.13
CA VAL A 70 -11.50 10.01 18.80
C VAL A 70 -10.66 11.28 18.93
N LEU A 71 -9.65 11.43 18.08
CA LEU A 71 -8.78 12.60 18.04
C LEU A 71 -8.51 12.98 16.59
N ARG A 72 -8.89 14.20 16.19
CA ARG A 72 -8.65 14.73 14.85
C ARG A 72 -7.29 15.45 14.77
N THR A 73 -6.35 14.88 14.03
CA THR A 73 -4.99 15.42 13.88
C THR A 73 -4.76 15.98 12.48
N VAL A 74 -3.71 16.79 12.35
CA VAL A 74 -3.25 17.31 11.06
C VAL A 74 -2.78 16.13 10.21
N GLY A 75 -3.43 15.93 9.07
CA GLY A 75 -3.09 14.94 8.05
C GLY A 75 -2.11 15.51 7.01
N ARG A 76 -1.89 14.76 5.93
CA ARG A 76 -1.00 15.16 4.84
C ARG A 76 -1.52 16.43 4.16
N GLN A 77 -0.62 17.39 3.93
CA GLN A 77 -0.88 18.60 3.16
C GLN A 77 0.03 18.66 1.94
N TYR A 78 -0.53 18.94 0.77
CA TYR A 78 0.21 19.09 -0.48
C TYR A 78 0.53 20.57 -0.72
N ALA A 79 1.58 20.85 -1.50
CA ALA A 79 2.13 22.20 -1.65
C ALA A 79 1.11 23.25 -2.16
N ALA A 80 0.12 22.83 -2.95
CA ALA A 80 -0.93 23.68 -3.49
C ALA A 80 -2.10 23.93 -2.52
N GLU A 81 -2.16 23.26 -1.36
CA GLU A 81 -3.26 23.39 -0.41
C GLU A 81 -2.95 24.46 0.64
N ASP A 82 -3.97 25.24 1.00
CA ASP A 82 -3.84 26.33 2.00
C ASP A 82 -4.04 25.85 3.44
N VAL A 83 -4.79 24.77 3.64
CA VAL A 83 -5.05 24.14 4.94
C VAL A 83 -4.71 22.66 4.90
N PRO A 84 -4.25 22.08 6.02
CA PRO A 84 -4.00 20.65 6.09
C PRO A 84 -5.31 19.86 6.04
N ARG A 85 -5.18 18.59 5.67
CA ARG A 85 -6.29 17.66 5.73
C ARG A 85 -6.48 17.12 7.13
N TRP A 86 -7.63 16.49 7.35
CA TRP A 86 -7.92 15.78 8.59
C TRP A 86 -7.38 14.36 8.54
N SER A 87 -6.73 13.92 9.62
CA SER A 87 -6.50 12.51 9.93
C SER A 87 -7.30 12.18 11.19
N ILE A 88 -8.21 11.22 11.10
CA ILE A 88 -9.14 10.91 12.19
C ILE A 88 -8.58 9.72 12.97
N GLY A 89 -8.05 9.99 14.15
CA GLY A 89 -7.47 9.00 15.04
C GLY A 89 -8.51 8.31 15.91
N LEU A 90 -8.38 6.99 16.06
CA LEU A 90 -9.05 6.19 17.08
C LEU A 90 -7.98 5.63 18.04
N LEU A 91 -8.04 6.06 19.29
CA LEU A 91 -7.09 5.65 20.33
C LEU A 91 -7.73 4.69 21.32
N ALA A 92 -7.04 3.59 21.61
CA ALA A 92 -7.43 2.62 22.62
C ALA A 92 -6.21 2.21 23.45
N ARG A 93 -6.45 1.79 24.70
CA ARG A 93 -5.39 1.16 25.51
C ARG A 93 -5.26 -0.30 25.13
N ARG A 94 -4.03 -0.77 25.01
CA ARG A 94 -3.72 -2.17 24.67
C ARG A 94 -4.00 -3.14 25.82
N ASP A 95 -4.10 -2.64 27.05
CA ASP A 95 -4.51 -3.43 28.23
C ASP A 95 -6.03 -3.67 28.32
N GLY A 96 -6.80 -3.18 27.34
CA GLY A 96 -8.26 -3.32 27.28
C GLY A 96 -9.03 -2.41 28.25
N THR A 97 -8.36 -1.57 29.04
CA THR A 97 -9.05 -0.61 29.90
C THR A 97 -9.56 0.60 29.09
N PRO A 98 -10.73 1.17 29.42
CA PRO A 98 -11.25 2.33 28.70
C PRO A 98 -10.27 3.51 28.77
N LEU A 99 -9.88 4.03 27.59
CA LEU A 99 -9.11 5.27 27.50
C LEU A 99 -9.99 6.48 27.78
N TRP A 100 -11.21 6.48 27.24
CA TRP A 100 -12.14 7.60 27.25
C TRP A 100 -13.49 7.19 27.83
N GLN A 101 -13.93 7.90 28.86
CA GLN A 101 -15.28 7.82 29.44
C GLN A 101 -15.98 9.18 29.41
N GLY A 102 -15.52 10.07 28.53
CA GLY A 102 -16.07 11.40 28.37
C GLY A 102 -17.19 11.47 27.34
N PRO A 103 -17.58 12.70 26.94
CA PRO A 103 -18.58 12.97 25.92
C PRO A 103 -18.32 12.22 24.61
N ALA A 104 -19.39 11.89 23.87
CA ALA A 104 -19.23 11.32 22.54
C ALA A 104 -18.63 12.33 21.56
N ASP A 105 -17.91 11.83 20.57
CA ASP A 105 -17.52 12.65 19.43
C ASP A 105 -18.74 12.81 18.51
N PRO A 106 -19.11 14.05 18.09
CA PRO A 106 -20.20 14.26 17.15
C PRO A 106 -19.78 13.89 15.70
N LEU A 107 -19.44 12.61 15.49
CA LEU A 107 -19.20 12.00 14.18
C LEU A 107 -20.49 11.98 13.36
N ALA A 108 -20.36 12.09 12.02
CA ALA A 108 -21.29 11.91 10.88
C ALA A 108 -22.84 12.06 11.01
N ASP A 109 -23.45 11.97 12.18
CA ASP A 109 -24.84 12.29 12.49
C ASP A 109 -25.10 13.82 12.49
N ALA A 110 -24.50 14.51 11.52
CA ALA A 110 -24.83 15.90 11.17
C ALA A 110 -26.28 16.06 10.65
N GLY A 111 -26.99 14.95 10.39
CA GLY A 111 -28.41 14.95 10.05
C GLY A 111 -29.32 15.44 11.19
N ASP A 112 -28.92 15.24 12.45
CA ASP A 112 -29.71 15.58 13.64
C ASP A 112 -29.08 16.67 14.53
N VAL A 113 -28.09 17.42 14.02
CA VAL A 113 -27.57 18.64 14.69
C VAL A 113 -28.63 19.76 14.76
N ALA A 114 -29.83 19.52 14.23
CA ALA A 114 -31.03 20.26 14.61
C ALA A 114 -31.20 20.36 16.14
N ALA A 115 -30.70 19.39 16.93
CA ALA A 115 -30.73 19.42 18.38
C ALA A 115 -29.81 20.47 19.05
N CYS A 116 -28.76 20.97 18.37
CA CYS A 116 -27.87 22.01 18.94
C CYS A 116 -28.26 23.44 18.56
N SER A 117 -29.30 23.63 17.74
CA SER A 117 -29.67 24.95 17.20
C SER A 117 -30.47 25.85 18.15
N GLY A 118 -30.64 25.47 19.43
CA GLY A 118 -31.40 26.26 20.42
C GLY A 118 -30.93 26.22 21.87
N ALA A 119 -29.95 25.38 22.24
CA ALA A 119 -29.38 25.33 23.59
C ALA A 119 -28.01 26.02 23.62
N GLU A 120 -27.79 26.93 24.57
CA GLU A 120 -26.49 27.57 24.77
C GLU A 120 -25.45 26.51 25.16
N LEU A 121 -24.48 26.24 24.28
CA LEU A 121 -23.40 25.28 24.56
C LEU A 121 -22.66 25.71 25.84
N PRO A 122 -22.34 24.79 26.78
CA PRO A 122 -21.77 25.12 28.08
C PRO A 122 -20.25 25.45 28.01
N LEU A 123 -19.83 26.26 27.02
CA LEU A 123 -18.44 26.60 26.72
C LEU A 123 -17.72 27.22 27.93
N ASP A 124 -18.31 28.24 28.54
CA ASP A 124 -17.72 28.87 29.72
C ASP A 124 -17.66 27.90 30.90
N ARG A 125 -18.65 27.03 31.09
CA ARG A 125 -18.64 26.03 32.17
C ARG A 125 -17.51 25.02 31.97
N LEU A 126 -17.36 24.50 30.74
CA LEU A 126 -16.27 23.59 30.39
C LEU A 126 -14.91 24.25 30.62
N TRP A 127 -14.72 25.49 30.16
CA TRP A 127 -13.46 26.22 30.35
C TRP A 127 -13.10 26.41 31.84
N HIS A 128 -14.07 26.78 32.68
CA HIS A 128 -13.83 26.89 34.14
C HIS A 128 -13.59 25.53 34.80
N ALA A 129 -14.29 24.47 34.35
CA ALA A 129 -14.10 23.12 34.86
C ALA A 129 -12.72 22.56 34.51
N LEU A 130 -12.25 22.78 33.28
CA LEU A 130 -10.90 22.43 32.84
C LEU A 130 -9.83 23.13 33.67
N ARG A 131 -10.02 24.42 33.97
CA ARG A 131 -9.09 25.16 34.84
C ARG A 131 -8.97 24.51 36.22
N LYS A 132 -10.11 24.20 36.86
CA LYS A 132 -10.15 23.53 38.17
C LYS A 132 -9.56 22.13 38.12
N ALA A 133 -9.81 21.38 37.03
CA ALA A 133 -9.27 20.04 36.85
C ALA A 133 -7.74 20.09 36.72
N GLY A 134 -7.19 21.00 35.92
CA GLY A 134 -5.75 21.22 35.81
C GLY A 134 -5.10 21.53 37.16
N GLU A 135 -5.67 22.47 37.92
CA GLU A 135 -5.18 22.83 39.27
C GLU A 135 -5.17 21.61 40.23
N ARG A 136 -6.22 20.77 40.20
CA ARG A 136 -6.28 19.54 41.02
C ARG A 136 -5.25 18.49 40.61
N HIS A 137 -4.90 18.43 39.33
CA HIS A 137 -3.87 17.55 38.79
C HIS A 137 -2.44 18.14 38.94
N GLY A 138 -2.28 19.20 39.74
CA GLY A 138 -0.98 19.78 40.07
C GLY A 138 -0.38 20.70 39.01
N TRP A 139 -1.18 21.15 38.04
CA TRP A 139 -0.75 22.12 37.04
C TRP A 139 -0.95 23.55 37.52
N GLN A 140 -0.02 24.44 37.19
CA GLN A 140 -0.31 25.86 37.14
C GLN A 140 -1.19 26.12 35.92
N VAL A 141 -2.25 26.91 36.08
CA VAL A 141 -3.21 27.16 34.99
C VAL A 141 -3.51 28.65 34.86
N ALA A 142 -3.35 29.19 33.65
CA ALA A 142 -3.82 30.52 33.30
C ALA A 142 -4.87 30.45 32.19
N GLY A 143 -6.05 30.98 32.47
CA GLY A 143 -7.13 31.14 31.50
C GLY A 143 -7.20 32.56 30.97
N PHE A 144 -7.34 32.70 29.65
CA PHE A 144 -7.58 33.98 28.99
C PHE A 144 -8.42 33.77 27.71
N ARG A 145 -8.84 34.87 27.08
CA ARG A 145 -9.58 34.86 25.81
C ARG A 145 -8.79 35.56 24.72
N CYS A 146 -9.04 35.19 23.46
CA CYS A 146 -8.48 35.84 22.28
C CYS A 146 -9.48 35.90 21.12
N GLU A 147 -9.16 36.69 20.09
CA GLU A 147 -9.97 36.87 18.88
C GLU A 147 -9.72 35.74 17.87
N GLN A 148 -10.06 34.51 18.25
CA GLN A 148 -9.94 33.30 17.42
C GLN A 148 -11.22 32.47 17.54
N VAL A 149 -11.49 31.57 16.58
CA VAL A 149 -12.69 30.70 16.59
C VAL A 149 -12.74 29.84 17.87
N LEU A 150 -11.64 29.13 18.13
CA LEU A 150 -11.37 28.65 19.48
C LEU A 150 -10.94 29.89 20.25
N SER A 151 -11.80 30.51 21.06
CA SER A 151 -11.52 31.81 21.71
C SER A 151 -11.05 31.67 23.15
N HIS A 152 -11.41 30.57 23.83
CA HIS A 152 -11.02 30.30 25.20
C HIS A 152 -9.67 29.60 25.22
N ARG A 153 -8.73 30.09 26.02
CA ARG A 153 -7.38 29.55 26.13
C ARG A 153 -7.12 29.07 27.56
N LEU A 154 -6.38 27.99 27.69
CA LEU A 154 -5.76 27.56 28.93
C LEU A 154 -4.29 27.27 28.67
N LEU A 155 -3.41 27.99 29.36
CA LEU A 155 -1.98 27.72 29.37
C LEU A 155 -1.61 26.99 30.66
N LEU A 156 -1.04 25.80 30.53
CA LEU A 156 -0.66 24.93 31.65
C LEU A 156 0.86 24.78 31.72
N SER A 157 1.39 24.70 32.95
CA SER A 157 2.80 24.37 33.21
C SER A 157 2.95 23.58 34.51
N ARG A 158 3.94 22.67 34.55
CA ARG A 158 4.41 22.06 35.81
C ARG A 158 5.52 22.87 36.47
N GLU A 159 6.15 23.78 35.74
CA GLU A 159 7.23 24.60 36.29
C GLU A 159 6.68 25.79 37.08
N ALA A 160 7.28 26.06 38.23
CA ALA A 160 6.98 27.26 38.99
C ALA A 160 7.30 28.51 38.15
N HIS A 161 6.34 29.43 38.06
CA HIS A 161 6.44 30.66 37.27
C HIS A 161 6.68 30.42 35.76
N GLY A 162 6.40 29.21 35.24
CA GLY A 162 6.53 28.91 33.81
C GLY A 162 5.61 29.79 32.95
N ILE A 163 4.37 29.97 33.41
CA ILE A 163 3.36 30.81 32.75
C ILE A 163 3.75 32.29 32.75
N GLU A 164 4.22 32.81 33.89
CA GLU A 164 4.61 34.22 34.01
C GLU A 164 5.79 34.56 33.10
N ARG A 165 6.75 33.63 32.96
CA ARG A 165 7.89 33.77 32.04
C ARG A 165 7.49 33.73 30.58
N ALA A 166 6.51 32.90 30.22
CA ALA A 166 5.99 32.80 28.86
C ALA A 166 5.25 34.06 28.41
N GLY A 167 4.52 34.69 29.34
CA GLY A 167 3.63 35.81 29.05
C GLY A 167 2.42 35.41 28.19
N PHE A 168 1.65 36.40 27.76
CA PHE A 168 0.56 36.22 26.81
C PHE A 168 0.92 37.00 25.54
N ASP A 169 1.57 36.33 24.59
CA ASP A 169 2.07 36.89 23.33
C ASP A 169 1.29 36.38 22.10
N ALA A 170 1.90 36.43 20.91
CA ALA A 170 1.32 35.91 19.68
C ALA A 170 1.23 34.38 19.64
N LEU A 171 2.18 33.64 20.23
CA LEU A 171 2.18 32.18 20.26
C LEU A 171 1.02 31.64 21.11
N THR A 172 0.77 32.26 22.25
CA THR A 172 -0.38 31.90 23.12
C THR A 172 -1.75 32.27 22.53
N ARG A 173 -1.77 33.10 21.49
CA ARG A 173 -2.98 33.51 20.73
C ARG A 173 -3.01 32.99 19.30
N ARG A 174 -2.20 31.99 18.98
CA ARG A 174 -2.14 31.40 17.65
C ARG A 174 -3.53 30.88 17.20
N PRO A 175 -3.82 30.90 15.89
CA PRO A 175 -4.99 30.23 15.34
C PRO A 175 -4.85 28.70 15.48
N SER A 176 -5.92 27.98 15.19
CA SER A 176 -5.92 26.51 15.20
C SER A 176 -4.86 25.95 14.24
N VAL A 177 -4.20 24.86 14.62
CA VAL A 177 -3.25 24.17 13.72
C VAL A 177 -3.89 23.60 12.45
N HIS A 178 -5.22 23.52 12.40
CA HIS A 178 -6.00 23.08 11.24
C HIS A 178 -6.41 24.22 10.30
N SER A 179 -6.17 25.48 10.71
CA SER A 179 -6.67 26.66 9.99
C SER A 179 -5.65 27.35 9.10
N GLY A 180 -4.41 26.85 9.05
CA GLY A 180 -3.35 27.47 8.27
C GLY A 180 -2.35 26.44 7.73
N LYS A 181 -1.54 26.89 6.78
CA LYS A 181 -0.57 26.04 6.09
C LYS A 181 0.49 25.50 7.05
N THR A 182 0.67 24.19 7.03
CA THR A 182 1.73 23.51 7.78
C THR A 182 3.08 23.84 7.16
N SER A 183 4.09 24.07 8.00
CA SER A 183 5.46 24.27 7.52
C SER A 183 5.93 23.05 6.72
N PRO A 184 6.75 23.23 5.66
CA PRO A 184 7.41 22.11 4.98
C PRO A 184 8.23 21.22 5.92
N ASP A 185 8.76 21.78 7.01
CA ASP A 185 9.53 21.07 8.04
C ASP A 185 8.65 20.24 9.00
N GLY A 186 7.33 20.29 8.82
CA GLY A 186 6.34 19.63 9.67
C GLY A 186 5.70 20.57 10.69
N LEU A 187 4.74 20.00 11.43
CA LEU A 187 4.03 20.72 12.48
C LEU A 187 4.86 20.72 13.78
N THR A 188 5.08 21.91 14.36
CA THR A 188 5.82 22.08 15.62
C THR A 188 4.97 22.80 16.67
N ASP A 189 5.34 22.64 17.94
CA ASP A 189 4.72 23.36 19.05
C ASP A 189 5.78 24.00 19.96
N PRO A 190 6.21 25.25 19.65
CA PRO A 190 7.25 25.93 20.41
C PRO A 190 6.93 26.14 21.88
N LEU A 191 5.64 26.17 22.26
CA LEU A 191 5.23 26.28 23.66
C LEU A 191 5.43 24.93 24.37
N ALA A 192 5.02 23.82 23.74
CA ALA A 192 5.22 22.49 24.32
C ALA A 192 6.71 22.14 24.46
N GLU A 193 7.56 22.57 23.52
CA GLU A 193 9.01 22.46 23.60
C GLU A 193 9.61 23.19 24.82
N GLN A 194 8.92 24.21 25.32
CA GLN A 194 9.27 24.95 26.54
C GLN A 194 8.53 24.43 27.79
N GLY A 195 7.86 23.27 27.71
CA GLY A 195 7.10 22.69 28.82
C GLY A 195 5.77 23.39 29.12
N LEU A 196 5.23 24.14 28.15
CA LEU A 196 3.96 24.86 28.25
C LEU A 196 2.89 24.22 27.37
N LEU A 197 1.74 23.88 27.95
CA LEU A 197 0.65 23.21 27.24
C LEU A 197 -0.48 24.21 26.99
N LEU A 198 -0.66 24.61 25.73
CA LEU A 198 -1.73 25.52 25.31
C LEU A 198 -2.95 24.74 24.80
N PHE A 199 -4.06 24.79 25.53
CA PHE A 199 -5.35 24.29 25.09
C PHE A 199 -6.19 25.42 24.51
N SER A 200 -6.76 25.17 23.33
CA SER A 200 -7.68 26.11 22.66
C SER A 200 -9.08 25.52 22.65
N ILE A 201 -10.08 26.24 23.18
CA ILE A 201 -11.44 25.73 23.36
C ILE A 201 -12.41 26.69 22.67
N GLY A 202 -13.44 26.13 22.04
CA GLY A 202 -14.48 26.90 21.36
C GLY A 202 -15.55 26.00 20.78
N VAL A 203 -16.05 26.38 19.62
CA VAL A 203 -17.09 25.64 18.88
C VAL A 203 -16.47 25.10 17.59
N HIS A 204 -16.66 23.81 17.32
CA HIS A 204 -16.32 23.23 16.04
C HIS A 204 -17.38 23.65 15.01
N GLU A 205 -16.93 24.07 13.83
CA GLU A 205 -17.81 24.38 12.70
C GLU A 205 -17.58 23.36 11.59
N ALA A 206 -18.67 22.79 11.08
CA ALA A 206 -18.66 21.89 9.93
C ALA A 206 -19.63 22.47 8.88
N ASP A 207 -19.18 22.62 7.64
CA ASP A 207 -19.95 23.22 6.54
C ASP A 207 -20.57 24.60 6.90
N GLY A 208 -19.83 25.41 7.68
CA GLY A 208 -20.27 26.73 8.14
C GLY A 208 -21.36 26.71 9.22
N ARG A 209 -21.60 25.56 9.86
CA ARG A 209 -22.57 25.39 10.95
C ARG A 209 -21.87 24.93 12.24
N PRO A 210 -22.23 25.47 13.41
CA PRO A 210 -21.72 24.97 14.68
C PRO A 210 -22.22 23.54 14.90
N CYS A 211 -21.30 22.61 15.17
CA CYS A 211 -21.61 21.19 15.34
C CYS A 211 -21.28 20.64 16.73
N GLY A 212 -20.57 21.39 17.58
CA GLY A 212 -20.36 21.02 18.98
C GLY A 212 -19.24 21.79 19.65
N LEU A 213 -19.03 21.55 20.95
CA LEU A 213 -17.85 22.06 21.65
C LEU A 213 -16.59 21.40 21.10
N CYS A 214 -15.51 22.17 21.04
CA CYS A 214 -14.21 21.73 20.55
C CYS A 214 -13.11 22.04 21.55
N ILE A 215 -12.18 21.11 21.73
CA ILE A 215 -10.90 21.37 22.36
C ILE A 215 -9.75 20.93 21.45
N GLU A 216 -8.80 21.83 21.25
CA GLU A 216 -7.53 21.56 20.58
C GLU A 216 -6.46 21.26 21.62
N LEU A 217 -5.87 20.06 21.52
CA LEU A 217 -4.78 19.60 22.36
C LEU A 217 -3.43 20.12 21.83
N PRO A 218 -2.53 20.59 22.71
CA PRO A 218 -1.14 20.91 22.34
C PRO A 218 -0.35 19.63 22.05
N MET A 219 0.89 19.79 21.55
CA MET A 219 1.83 18.66 21.49
C MET A 219 2.12 18.15 22.91
N LEU A 220 1.99 16.84 23.12
CA LEU A 220 2.24 16.20 24.42
C LEU A 220 3.46 15.28 24.28
N ALA A 221 4.42 15.45 25.20
CA ALA A 221 5.71 14.78 25.09
C ALA A 221 5.67 13.28 25.40
N THR A 222 4.81 12.84 26.32
CA THR A 222 4.76 11.44 26.77
C THR A 222 3.33 10.94 26.99
N VAL A 223 3.17 9.62 26.93
CA VAL A 223 1.88 8.95 27.16
C VAL A 223 1.36 9.18 28.60
N GLU A 224 2.24 9.35 29.60
CA GLU A 224 1.84 9.72 30.96
C GLU A 224 1.14 11.08 30.99
N VAL A 225 1.73 12.09 30.33
CA VAL A 225 1.13 13.43 30.25
C VAL A 225 -0.19 13.37 29.48
N PHE A 226 -0.28 12.55 28.43
CA PHE A 226 -1.52 12.33 27.71
C PHE A 226 -2.61 11.71 28.60
N PHE A 227 -2.30 10.69 29.41
CA PHE A 227 -3.26 10.13 30.36
C PHE A 227 -3.72 11.14 31.42
N ASP A 228 -2.82 11.98 31.93
CA ASP A 228 -3.18 13.06 32.85
C ASP A 228 -4.16 14.06 32.19
N VAL A 229 -3.91 14.42 30.93
CA VAL A 229 -4.78 15.30 30.15
C VAL A 229 -6.14 14.64 29.88
N VAL A 230 -6.18 13.37 29.49
CA VAL A 230 -7.42 12.62 29.26
C VAL A 230 -8.27 12.56 30.53
N ALA A 231 -7.66 12.25 31.68
CA ALA A 231 -8.36 12.25 32.97
C ALA A 231 -8.90 13.64 33.34
N MET A 232 -8.11 14.70 33.12
CA MET A 232 -8.51 16.09 33.32
C MET A 232 -9.72 16.46 32.43
N LEU A 233 -9.69 16.10 31.15
CA LEU A 233 -10.75 16.35 30.18
C LEU A 233 -12.05 15.65 30.60
N GLN A 234 -12.00 14.35 30.91
CA GLN A 234 -13.16 13.58 31.34
C GLN A 234 -13.83 14.20 32.55
N ARG A 235 -13.04 14.56 33.57
CA ARG A 235 -13.56 15.17 34.79
C ARG A 235 -14.19 16.52 34.51
N ALA A 236 -13.54 17.36 33.70
CA ALA A 236 -14.05 18.67 33.37
C ALA A 236 -15.36 18.61 32.56
N CYS A 237 -15.46 17.67 31.63
CA CYS A 237 -16.69 17.46 30.87
C CYS A 237 -17.85 17.00 31.75
N ALA A 238 -17.60 16.06 32.66
CA ALA A 238 -18.59 15.60 33.63
C ALA A 238 -19.04 16.72 34.58
N ASP A 239 -18.10 17.50 35.12
CA ASP A 239 -18.40 18.65 36.01
C ASP A 239 -19.16 19.77 35.26
N ALA A 240 -18.97 19.91 33.94
CA ALA A 240 -19.60 20.93 33.11
C ALA A 240 -20.94 20.50 32.46
N GLY A 241 -21.27 19.20 32.49
CA GLY A 241 -22.46 18.65 31.81
C GLY A 241 -22.35 18.72 30.30
N VAL A 242 -21.18 18.35 29.75
CA VAL A 242 -20.95 18.25 28.30
C VAL A 242 -21.33 16.85 27.84
N ASP A 243 -22.15 16.74 26.79
CA ASP A 243 -22.58 15.45 26.24
C ASP A 243 -21.90 15.12 24.90
N ALA A 244 -21.39 16.13 24.18
CA ALA A 244 -20.60 15.97 22.96
C ALA A 244 -19.36 16.88 22.95
N LEU A 245 -18.21 16.35 22.54
CA LEU A 245 -16.94 17.08 22.44
C LEU A 245 -16.12 16.60 21.24
N VAL A 246 -15.76 17.54 20.37
CA VAL A 246 -14.73 17.35 19.35
C VAL A 246 -13.36 17.53 20.00
N VAL A 247 -12.50 16.53 19.89
CA VAL A 247 -11.09 16.65 20.28
C VAL A 247 -10.24 16.69 19.01
N GLN A 248 -9.42 17.73 18.87
CA GLN A 248 -8.52 17.92 17.74
C GLN A 248 -7.13 18.36 18.19
N GLY A 249 -6.18 18.45 17.26
CA GLY A 249 -4.91 19.16 17.47
C GLY A 249 -3.69 18.37 17.05
N PHE A 250 -2.66 18.38 17.90
CA PHE A 250 -1.42 17.65 17.66
C PHE A 250 -1.63 16.13 17.78
N ALA A 251 -0.78 15.37 17.09
CA ALA A 251 -0.74 13.93 17.23
C ALA A 251 -0.42 13.54 18.68
N PRO A 252 -1.07 12.49 19.22
CA PRO A 252 -0.82 12.03 20.56
C PRO A 252 0.54 11.31 20.62
N PRO A 253 1.26 11.35 21.75
CA PRO A 253 2.37 10.45 21.97
C PRO A 253 1.83 9.01 22.01
N VAL A 254 2.60 8.08 21.47
CA VAL A 254 2.25 6.65 21.45
C VAL A 254 3.42 5.81 21.97
N ASP A 255 3.09 4.76 22.70
CA ASP A 255 4.01 3.71 23.15
C ASP A 255 3.27 2.37 23.22
N HIS A 256 3.91 1.36 23.78
CA HIS A 256 3.37 0.01 23.96
C HIS A 256 2.04 -0.09 24.74
N ARG A 257 1.58 0.98 25.41
CA ARG A 257 0.30 1.00 26.13
C ARG A 257 -0.86 1.47 25.26
N LEU A 258 -0.58 2.16 24.15
CA LEU A 258 -1.58 2.77 23.28
C LEU A 258 -1.58 2.14 21.88
N ALA A 259 -2.77 1.87 21.39
CA ALA A 259 -3.04 1.59 19.99
C ALA A 259 -3.66 2.85 19.38
N TRP A 260 -3.02 3.39 18.34
CA TRP A 260 -3.53 4.53 17.58
C TRP A 260 -3.70 4.10 16.14
N MET A 261 -4.95 4.03 15.69
CA MET A 261 -5.32 3.84 14.29
C MET A 261 -5.71 5.21 13.72
N THR A 262 -5.36 5.50 12.48
CA THR A 262 -5.86 6.69 11.79
C THR A 262 -6.63 6.33 10.52
N VAL A 263 -7.71 7.06 10.26
CA VAL A 263 -8.51 6.99 9.04
C VAL A 263 -8.39 8.32 8.32
N THR A 264 -7.83 8.31 7.12
CA THR A 264 -7.46 9.52 6.36
C THR A 264 -8.09 9.49 4.95
N PRO A 265 -8.82 10.53 4.53
CA PRO A 265 -9.37 10.64 3.19
C PRO A 265 -8.30 11.10 2.19
N ASP A 266 -7.45 10.18 1.75
CA ASP A 266 -6.38 10.42 0.78
C ASP A 266 -6.91 10.52 -0.66
N PRO A 267 -6.12 11.00 -1.65
CA PRO A 267 -6.59 11.09 -3.03
C PRO A 267 -7.10 9.73 -3.54
N ALA A 268 -8.31 9.70 -4.09
CA ALA A 268 -9.03 8.50 -4.56
C ALA A 268 -9.44 7.43 -3.53
N VAL A 269 -8.89 7.42 -2.31
CA VAL A 269 -9.09 6.35 -1.31
C VAL A 269 -9.34 6.88 0.10
N ILE A 270 -9.90 6.04 0.95
CA ILE A 270 -9.77 6.16 2.40
C ILE A 270 -8.62 5.24 2.81
N GLU A 271 -7.56 5.82 3.32
CA GLU A 271 -6.41 5.12 3.86
C GLU A 271 -6.59 4.92 5.37
N VAL A 272 -6.30 3.72 5.85
CA VAL A 272 -6.31 3.40 7.27
C VAL A 272 -4.92 2.98 7.69
N ASN A 273 -4.27 3.75 8.57
CA ASN A 273 -3.02 3.32 9.19
C ASN A 273 -3.38 2.51 10.43
N GLN A 274 -3.17 1.19 10.38
CA GLN A 274 -3.48 0.32 11.51
C GLN A 274 -2.43 0.47 12.62
N ALA A 275 -2.88 0.41 13.87
CA ALA A 275 -1.99 0.26 15.00
C ALA A 275 -1.20 -1.07 14.87
N PRO A 276 0.14 -1.07 15.08
CA PRO A 276 0.94 -2.28 15.00
C PRO A 276 0.44 -3.38 15.96
N GLN A 277 0.50 -4.62 15.50
CA GLN A 277 0.04 -5.80 16.25
C GLN A 277 1.22 -6.73 16.57
N PRO A 278 1.23 -7.38 17.76
CA PRO A 278 2.36 -8.21 18.20
C PRO A 278 2.48 -9.52 17.43
N ASP A 279 1.37 -10.04 16.90
CA ASP A 279 1.27 -11.35 16.26
C ASP A 279 0.29 -11.33 15.06
N VAL A 280 0.26 -12.41 14.29
CA VAL A 280 -0.63 -12.53 13.12
C VAL A 280 -2.08 -12.71 13.57
N ALA A 281 -2.34 -13.33 14.72
CA ALA A 281 -3.70 -13.49 15.26
C ALA A 281 -4.39 -12.14 15.50
N ALA A 282 -3.73 -11.22 16.22
CA ALA A 282 -4.24 -9.88 16.48
C ALA A 282 -4.31 -9.04 15.19
N PHE A 283 -3.32 -9.19 14.29
CA PHE A 283 -3.35 -8.55 12.97
C PHE A 283 -4.55 -9.01 12.12
N TYR A 284 -4.83 -10.31 12.09
CA TYR A 284 -5.95 -10.88 11.35
C TYR A 284 -7.29 -10.42 11.94
N ALA A 285 -7.43 -10.39 13.27
CA ALA A 285 -8.64 -9.89 13.92
C ALA A 285 -8.92 -8.42 13.59
N ALA A 286 -7.91 -7.55 13.70
CA ALA A 286 -8.02 -6.14 13.35
C ALA A 286 -8.31 -5.93 11.85
N SER A 287 -7.68 -6.74 10.98
CA SER A 287 -7.90 -6.68 9.54
C SER A 287 -9.32 -7.13 9.18
N ARG A 288 -9.81 -8.23 9.75
CA ARG A 288 -11.19 -8.68 9.52
C ARG A 288 -12.21 -7.63 9.89
N GLU A 289 -12.06 -7.05 11.08
CA GLU A 289 -12.93 -5.96 11.52
C GLU A 289 -12.95 -4.83 10.50
N LEU A 290 -11.78 -4.38 10.05
CA LEU A 290 -11.68 -3.28 9.10
C LEU A 290 -12.33 -3.59 7.74
N PHE A 291 -12.13 -4.80 7.21
CA PHE A 291 -12.78 -5.24 5.98
C PHE A 291 -14.31 -5.34 6.15
N ASP A 292 -14.78 -5.85 7.29
CA ASP A 292 -16.22 -5.93 7.60
C ASP A 292 -16.85 -4.53 7.70
N VAL A 293 -16.15 -3.55 8.31
CA VAL A 293 -16.58 -2.16 8.37
C VAL A 293 -16.62 -1.52 6.98
N ALA A 294 -15.56 -1.71 6.19
CA ALA A 294 -15.49 -1.16 4.84
C ALA A 294 -16.61 -1.70 3.94
N ASP A 295 -16.85 -3.02 3.96
CA ASP A 295 -17.93 -3.66 3.20
C ASP A 295 -19.31 -3.18 3.64
N GLY A 296 -19.55 -3.05 4.94
CA GLY A 296 -20.80 -2.52 5.49
C GLY A 296 -21.09 -1.07 5.06
N LEU A 297 -20.06 -0.31 4.71
CA LEU A 297 -20.17 1.04 4.13
C LEU A 297 -20.21 1.04 2.59
N GLY A 298 -20.11 -0.12 1.94
CA GLY A 298 -20.06 -0.24 0.47
C GLY A 298 -18.70 0.11 -0.14
N LEU A 299 -17.68 0.32 0.68
CA LEU A 299 -16.30 0.53 0.23
C LEU A 299 -15.66 -0.81 -0.15
N ALA A 300 -14.66 -0.77 -1.04
CA ALA A 300 -13.97 -1.97 -1.51
C ALA A 300 -12.45 -1.75 -1.60
N PRO A 301 -11.64 -2.81 -1.42
CA PRO A 301 -10.17 -2.75 -1.53
C PRO A 301 -9.68 -2.79 -3.00
N TYR A 302 -10.57 -2.64 -3.97
CA TYR A 302 -10.28 -2.73 -5.41
C TYR A 302 -11.22 -1.83 -6.22
N ARG A 303 -10.85 -1.60 -7.49
CA ARG A 303 -11.72 -0.99 -8.50
C ARG A 303 -12.00 -1.94 -9.65
N LEU A 304 -13.13 -1.71 -10.31
CA LEU A 304 -13.52 -2.45 -11.51
C LEU A 304 -13.36 -1.53 -12.71
N GLN A 305 -12.76 -2.06 -13.77
CA GLN A 305 -12.60 -1.38 -15.05
C GLN A 305 -13.71 -1.81 -16.01
N TYR A 306 -14.02 -0.97 -16.99
CA TYR A 306 -15.10 -1.22 -17.96
C TYR A 306 -14.96 -2.57 -18.69
N ASN A 307 -13.75 -2.97 -19.08
CA ASN A 307 -13.50 -4.26 -19.75
C ASN A 307 -13.44 -5.48 -18.81
N GLY A 308 -13.84 -5.29 -17.55
CA GLY A 308 -13.81 -6.31 -16.52
C GLY A 308 -12.45 -6.47 -15.84
N ASN A 309 -11.40 -5.74 -16.19
CA ASN A 309 -10.15 -5.78 -15.42
C ASN A 309 -10.40 -5.29 -13.98
N VAL A 310 -9.60 -5.80 -13.03
CA VAL A 310 -9.65 -5.38 -11.62
C VAL A 310 -8.33 -4.71 -11.29
N SER A 311 -8.40 -3.46 -10.82
CA SER A 311 -7.23 -2.71 -10.37
C SER A 311 -7.29 -2.49 -8.85
N ASP A 312 -6.21 -1.99 -8.29
CA ASP A 312 -6.15 -1.62 -6.88
C ASP A 312 -7.12 -0.46 -6.56
N SER A 313 -7.45 -0.28 -5.29
CA SER A 313 -8.32 0.80 -4.80
C SER A 313 -7.81 2.20 -5.19
N GLY A 314 -6.51 2.36 -5.36
CA GLY A 314 -5.83 3.60 -5.74
C GLY A 314 -4.64 3.95 -4.86
N GLY A 315 -4.55 3.36 -3.66
CA GLY A 315 -3.39 3.44 -2.77
C GLY A 315 -2.70 2.08 -2.60
N GLY A 316 -1.57 2.09 -1.89
CA GLY A 316 -0.78 0.87 -1.66
C GLY A 316 -1.28 0.05 -0.47
N GLY A 317 -0.99 -1.26 -0.46
CA GLY A 317 -1.25 -2.16 0.66
C GLY A 317 0.01 -2.37 1.48
N GLN A 318 0.60 -1.28 1.97
CA GLN A 318 1.93 -1.31 2.58
C GLN A 318 1.91 -2.04 3.92
N TYR A 319 3.01 -2.72 4.25
CA TYR A 319 3.21 -3.39 5.54
C TYR A 319 4.41 -2.80 6.25
N THR A 320 4.33 -2.67 7.57
CA THR A 320 5.45 -2.18 8.37
C THR A 320 5.83 -3.21 9.41
N LEU A 321 7.13 -3.47 9.56
CA LEU A 321 7.67 -4.29 10.63
C LEU A 321 8.48 -3.45 11.62
N GLY A 322 8.37 -3.80 12.89
CA GLY A 322 9.07 -3.14 13.99
C GLY A 322 9.05 -4.01 15.24
N GLY A 323 9.26 -3.39 16.40
CA GLY A 323 9.06 -4.02 17.70
C GLY A 323 8.10 -3.20 18.55
N GLU A 324 7.88 -3.64 19.79
CA GLU A 324 7.04 -2.94 20.79
C GLU A 324 7.47 -1.47 21.02
N SER A 325 8.77 -1.19 20.85
CA SER A 325 9.35 0.14 20.85
C SER A 325 10.43 0.25 19.78
N ALA A 326 10.85 1.47 19.46
CA ALA A 326 11.96 1.69 18.52
C ALA A 326 13.21 0.89 18.92
N ALA A 327 13.57 0.89 20.21
CA ALA A 327 14.73 0.16 20.73
C ALA A 327 14.57 -1.37 20.69
N ALA A 328 13.34 -1.87 20.77
CA ALA A 328 13.02 -3.30 20.68
C ALA A 328 12.83 -3.78 19.22
N SER A 329 13.04 -2.90 18.23
CA SER A 329 12.92 -3.27 16.82
C SER A 329 13.84 -4.44 16.45
N PRO A 330 13.36 -5.45 15.70
CA PRO A 330 14.19 -6.58 15.28
C PRO A 330 15.42 -6.13 14.47
N PHE A 331 15.34 -4.97 13.81
CA PHE A 331 16.45 -4.39 13.03
C PHE A 331 17.56 -3.77 13.89
N PHE A 332 17.34 -3.55 15.19
CA PHE A 332 18.38 -3.09 16.13
C PHE A 332 18.78 -4.17 17.13
N VAL A 333 17.87 -5.08 17.47
CA VAL A 333 18.20 -6.28 18.26
C VAL A 333 19.14 -7.20 17.46
N GLU A 334 18.90 -7.34 16.15
CA GLU A 334 19.78 -8.05 15.22
C GLU A 334 20.17 -7.14 14.05
N PRO A 335 21.23 -6.31 14.18
CA PRO A 335 21.61 -5.36 13.14
C PRO A 335 22.03 -5.97 11.80
N ALA A 336 22.38 -7.27 11.75
CA ALA A 336 22.65 -7.95 10.49
C ALA A 336 21.38 -8.27 9.69
N LEU A 337 20.19 -8.18 10.30
CA LEU A 337 18.90 -8.45 9.66
C LEU A 337 18.67 -7.56 8.44
N LEU A 338 18.81 -6.24 8.55
CA LEU A 338 18.47 -5.33 7.45
C LEU A 338 19.33 -5.56 6.20
N PRO A 339 20.67 -5.71 6.30
CA PRO A 339 21.49 -6.08 5.13
C PRO A 339 21.16 -7.46 4.58
N ARG A 340 20.82 -8.44 5.43
CA ARG A 340 20.35 -9.78 4.99
C ARG A 340 19.03 -9.68 4.24
N LEU A 341 18.10 -8.86 4.72
CA LEU A 341 16.80 -8.62 4.11
C LEU A 341 16.94 -8.01 2.72
N VAL A 342 17.75 -6.96 2.55
CA VAL A 342 18.01 -6.38 1.22
C VAL A 342 18.59 -7.40 0.25
N ARG A 343 19.54 -8.24 0.69
CA ARG A 343 20.08 -9.33 -0.15
C ARG A 343 19.02 -10.38 -0.47
N TYR A 344 18.18 -10.75 0.49
CA TYR A 344 17.12 -11.74 0.28
C TYR A 344 16.08 -11.26 -0.73
N LEU A 345 15.61 -10.01 -0.62
CA LEU A 345 14.72 -9.40 -1.62
C LEU A 345 15.42 -9.31 -2.99
N ASN A 346 16.71 -8.94 -3.03
CA ASN A 346 17.47 -8.93 -4.28
C ASN A 346 17.49 -10.32 -4.95
N HIS A 347 17.65 -11.40 -4.18
CA HIS A 347 17.64 -12.78 -4.72
C HIS A 347 16.26 -13.32 -5.07
N HIS A 348 15.19 -12.77 -4.50
CA HIS A 348 13.82 -13.23 -4.72
C HIS A 348 12.94 -12.12 -5.30
N PRO A 349 13.02 -11.86 -6.63
CA PRO A 349 12.14 -10.92 -7.30
C PRO A 349 10.65 -11.12 -7.00
N ALA A 350 10.20 -12.34 -6.69
CA ALA A 350 8.81 -12.60 -6.30
C ALA A 350 8.34 -11.76 -5.11
N LEU A 351 9.22 -11.47 -4.14
CA LEU A 351 8.86 -10.64 -2.97
C LEU A 351 8.62 -9.17 -3.33
N SER A 352 9.13 -8.73 -4.48
CA SER A 352 8.95 -7.36 -5.00
C SER A 352 7.89 -7.27 -6.08
N TYR A 353 7.67 -8.35 -6.83
CA TYR A 353 6.95 -8.33 -8.09
C TYR A 353 5.61 -9.08 -8.05
N HIS A 354 5.56 -10.24 -7.40
CA HIS A 354 4.33 -11.07 -7.34
C HIS A 354 3.20 -10.36 -6.61
N PHE A 355 3.53 -9.51 -5.64
CA PHE A 355 2.57 -8.75 -4.84
C PHE A 355 2.38 -7.31 -5.32
N ALA A 356 3.10 -6.90 -6.37
CA ALA A 356 3.20 -5.50 -6.74
C ALA A 356 1.94 -4.94 -7.40
N HIS A 357 1.90 -3.61 -7.43
CA HIS A 357 0.97 -2.82 -8.22
C HIS A 357 1.26 -2.96 -9.72
N ASP A 358 0.34 -2.49 -10.56
CA ASP A 358 0.49 -2.55 -12.01
C ASP A 358 1.62 -1.65 -12.54
N TYR A 359 2.09 -0.68 -11.74
CA TYR A 359 3.14 0.26 -12.15
C TYR A 359 4.52 -0.07 -11.56
N LEU A 360 5.37 -0.65 -12.41
CA LEU A 360 6.67 -1.23 -12.05
C LEU A 360 7.85 -0.58 -12.79
N GLY A 361 9.06 -0.89 -12.32
CA GLY A 361 10.32 -0.41 -12.87
C GLY A 361 10.97 0.65 -11.99
N GLY A 362 12.15 1.12 -12.39
CA GLY A 362 12.93 2.12 -11.65
C GLY A 362 12.14 3.39 -11.32
N ALA A 363 11.15 3.76 -12.14
CA ALA A 363 10.30 4.90 -11.86
C ALA A 363 9.00 4.59 -11.12
N GLY A 364 8.71 3.31 -10.84
CA GLY A 364 7.48 2.76 -10.25
C GLY A 364 7.15 3.25 -8.83
N GLN A 365 6.10 2.67 -8.23
CA GLN A 365 5.71 2.96 -6.83
C GLN A 365 6.50 2.15 -5.78
N SER A 366 7.38 1.26 -6.23
CA SER A 366 8.22 0.41 -5.38
C SER A 366 9.48 -0.10 -6.11
N PRO A 367 10.28 0.74 -6.80
CA PRO A 367 11.54 0.30 -7.40
C PRO A 367 12.43 -0.48 -6.44
N ARG A 368 13.02 -1.53 -7.00
CA ARG A 368 14.11 -2.27 -6.39
C ARG A 368 15.44 -1.52 -6.56
N PRO A 369 16.44 -1.73 -5.68
CA PRO A 369 17.76 -1.13 -5.85
C PRO A 369 18.47 -1.50 -7.16
N ASP A 370 18.23 -2.71 -7.69
CA ASP A 370 18.78 -3.21 -8.96
C ASP A 370 18.01 -2.72 -10.21
N GLU A 371 16.94 -1.93 -10.05
CA GLU A 371 16.24 -1.22 -11.13
C GLU A 371 16.67 0.24 -11.30
N THR A 372 17.63 0.68 -10.48
CA THR A 372 18.22 2.02 -10.56
C THR A 372 19.37 2.05 -11.58
N THR A 373 20.40 2.87 -11.37
CA THR A 373 21.56 2.87 -12.25
C THR A 373 22.51 1.73 -11.89
N ARG A 374 23.21 1.20 -12.89
CA ARG A 374 24.20 0.12 -12.67
C ARG A 374 25.31 0.52 -11.70
N ASP A 375 25.69 1.80 -11.69
CA ASP A 375 26.70 2.32 -10.77
C ASP A 375 26.17 2.36 -9.33
N ALA A 376 24.91 2.78 -9.11
CA ALA A 376 24.30 2.75 -7.79
C ALA A 376 24.23 1.31 -7.21
N PHE A 377 23.88 0.32 -8.04
CA PHE A 377 23.87 -1.09 -7.61
C PHE A 377 25.26 -1.62 -7.24
N ARG A 378 26.32 -1.19 -7.96
CA ARG A 378 27.71 -1.53 -7.63
C ARG A 378 28.14 -0.91 -6.30
N GLU A 379 27.81 0.35 -6.07
CA GLU A 379 28.11 1.04 -4.81
C GLU A 379 27.32 0.45 -3.63
N LEU A 380 26.07 0.03 -3.84
CA LEU A 380 25.31 -0.75 -2.85
C LEU A 380 26.05 -2.05 -2.47
N SER A 381 26.64 -2.74 -3.44
CA SER A 381 27.43 -3.95 -3.18
C SER A 381 28.67 -3.65 -2.32
N VAL A 382 29.29 -2.47 -2.47
CA VAL A 382 30.37 -2.00 -1.58
C VAL A 382 29.84 -1.71 -0.18
N ALA A 383 28.70 -1.02 -0.06
CA ALA A 383 28.06 -0.74 1.23
C ALA A 383 27.71 -2.04 1.98
N MET A 384 27.19 -3.05 1.27
CA MET A 384 26.90 -4.39 1.82
C MET A 384 28.16 -5.07 2.35
N ALA A 385 29.27 -5.00 1.61
CA ALA A 385 30.55 -5.55 2.04
C ALA A 385 31.09 -4.85 3.31
N GLN A 386 30.95 -3.52 3.39
CA GLN A 386 31.32 -2.75 4.58
C GLN A 386 30.46 -3.11 5.78
N LEU A 387 29.13 -3.15 5.62
CA LEU A 387 28.19 -3.51 6.69
C LEU A 387 28.48 -4.90 7.26
N ARG A 388 28.81 -5.88 6.40
CA ARG A 388 29.18 -7.24 6.84
C ARG A 388 30.48 -7.28 7.67
N SER A 389 31.38 -6.32 7.49
CA SER A 389 32.62 -6.22 8.27
C SER A 389 32.43 -5.55 9.64
N GLN A 390 31.31 -4.84 9.85
CA GLN A 390 30.98 -4.17 11.09
C GLN A 390 30.29 -5.14 12.06
N ARG A 391 30.87 -5.35 13.24
CA ARG A 391 30.32 -6.29 14.23
C ARG A 391 29.08 -5.78 14.96
N ALA A 392 28.98 -4.47 15.15
CA ALA A 392 27.91 -3.82 15.89
C ALA A 392 27.67 -2.41 15.32
N PRO A 393 27.10 -2.29 14.10
CA PRO A 393 26.82 -0.99 13.52
C PRO A 393 25.82 -0.23 14.39
N THR A 394 26.02 1.07 14.57
CA THR A 394 25.01 1.92 15.23
C THR A 394 23.77 2.03 14.35
N PRO A 395 22.57 2.29 14.91
CA PRO A 395 21.36 2.52 14.13
C PRO A 395 21.54 3.57 13.02
N GLU A 396 22.25 4.65 13.34
CA GLU A 396 22.53 5.73 12.40
C GLU A 396 23.50 5.32 11.28
N PHE A 397 24.55 4.54 11.61
CA PHE A 397 25.46 4.00 10.60
C PHE A 397 24.77 3.01 9.66
N LEU A 398 23.93 2.12 10.23
CA LEU A 398 23.16 1.16 9.46
C LEU A 398 22.22 1.85 8.48
N TRP A 399 21.45 2.83 8.97
CA TRP A 399 20.56 3.64 8.13
C TRP A 399 21.33 4.40 7.05
N ALA A 400 22.36 5.16 7.42
CA ALA A 400 23.12 5.98 6.47
C ALA A 400 23.83 5.17 5.38
N SER A 401 24.18 3.91 5.67
CA SER A 401 24.82 3.01 4.70
C SER A 401 23.87 2.48 3.63
N LEU A 402 22.56 2.44 3.89
CA LEU A 402 21.55 1.85 3.00
C LEU A 402 20.58 2.87 2.42
N ALA A 403 20.23 3.93 3.16
CA ALA A 403 19.24 4.92 2.77
C ALA A 403 19.50 5.55 1.38
N PRO A 404 20.74 5.84 0.95
CA PRO A 404 20.99 6.38 -0.39
C PRO A 404 20.60 5.44 -1.54
N PHE A 405 20.53 4.13 -1.29
CA PHE A 405 20.26 3.11 -2.31
C PHE A 405 18.84 2.57 -2.25
N LEU A 406 18.16 2.73 -1.11
CA LEU A 406 16.77 2.36 -0.92
C LEU A 406 15.86 3.54 -1.29
N ALA A 407 15.93 3.94 -2.56
CA ALA A 407 15.21 5.07 -3.14
C ALA A 407 14.98 4.85 -4.65
N ASP A 408 14.06 5.63 -5.22
CA ASP A 408 13.94 5.69 -6.68
C ASP A 408 15.13 6.45 -7.33
N PRO A 409 15.29 6.43 -8.67
CA PRO A 409 16.37 7.13 -9.37
C PRO A 409 16.41 8.65 -9.18
N SER A 410 15.35 9.27 -8.64
CA SER A 410 15.34 10.69 -8.28
C SER A 410 15.74 10.94 -6.82
N GLY A 411 16.03 9.88 -6.05
CA GLY A 411 16.38 9.95 -4.64
C GLY A 411 15.18 9.94 -3.69
N ASN A 412 13.98 9.56 -4.15
CA ASN A 412 12.80 9.49 -3.30
C ASN A 412 12.69 8.12 -2.61
N SER A 413 13.03 8.08 -1.31
CA SER A 413 12.96 6.88 -0.46
C SER A 413 11.54 6.39 -0.19
N HIS A 414 10.54 7.29 -0.21
CA HIS A 414 9.12 6.93 -0.07
C HIS A 414 8.59 6.13 -1.28
N ARG A 415 9.40 5.88 -2.30
CA ARG A 415 9.03 5.04 -3.44
C ARG A 415 9.86 3.76 -3.48
N SER A 416 10.78 3.51 -2.56
CA SER A 416 11.54 2.25 -2.57
C SER A 416 10.63 1.06 -2.23
N GLU A 417 10.93 -0.13 -2.75
CA GLU A 417 10.28 -1.37 -2.28
C GLU A 417 10.42 -1.58 -0.77
N LEU A 418 11.53 -1.11 -0.19
CA LEU A 418 11.88 -1.24 1.21
C LEU A 418 12.26 0.14 1.75
N ASN A 419 11.32 0.79 2.43
CA ASN A 419 11.51 2.12 2.98
C ASN A 419 12.02 2.05 4.43
N ILE A 420 13.14 2.74 4.69
CA ILE A 420 13.78 2.83 6.02
C ILE A 420 13.81 4.26 6.58
N GLU A 421 13.02 5.19 6.04
CA GLU A 421 12.92 6.56 6.55
C GLU A 421 12.45 6.60 8.01
N LYS A 422 11.52 5.70 8.37
CA LYS A 422 10.96 5.57 9.72
C LYS A 422 11.85 4.73 10.66
N LEU A 423 12.99 4.21 10.17
CA LEU A 423 13.90 3.37 10.95
C LEU A 423 14.74 4.23 11.93
N TRP A 424 15.68 5.00 11.38
CA TRP A 424 16.59 5.87 12.16
C TRP A 424 17.12 7.07 11.36
N ASN A 425 16.24 7.80 10.67
CA ASN A 425 16.59 9.03 9.96
C ASN A 425 16.65 10.23 10.94
N PRO A 426 17.83 10.82 11.22
CA PRO A 426 17.96 11.96 12.13
C PRO A 426 17.42 13.27 11.54
N TYR A 427 17.22 13.33 10.22
CA TYR A 427 16.78 14.52 9.49
C TYR A 427 15.26 14.57 9.30
N LEU A 428 14.53 13.59 9.84
CA LEU A 428 13.08 13.50 9.75
C LEU A 428 12.44 13.71 11.13
N PRO A 429 12.07 14.97 11.49
CA PRO A 429 11.58 15.31 12.82
C PRO A 429 10.36 14.48 13.23
N GLY A 430 10.32 14.05 14.49
CA GLY A 430 9.21 13.31 15.11
C GLY A 430 9.02 11.86 14.65
N ARG A 431 9.25 11.55 13.37
CA ARG A 431 8.91 10.24 12.75
C ARG A 431 10.10 9.44 12.23
N GLY A 432 11.31 9.99 12.22
CA GLY A 432 12.48 9.32 11.65
C GLY A 432 13.09 8.19 12.49
N ARG A 433 12.78 8.12 13.79
CA ARG A 433 13.42 7.20 14.75
C ARG A 433 12.42 6.24 15.41
N LEU A 434 11.52 5.67 14.62
CA LEU A 434 10.48 4.78 15.11
C LEU A 434 10.92 3.30 15.14
N GLY A 435 12.08 2.98 14.56
CA GLY A 435 12.57 1.59 14.47
C GLY A 435 11.77 0.75 13.46
N LEU A 436 11.14 1.40 12.48
CA LEU A 436 10.23 0.77 11.52
C LEU A 436 10.87 0.60 10.15
N VAL A 437 10.62 -0.56 9.52
CA VAL A 437 10.90 -0.82 8.10
C VAL A 437 9.60 -1.11 7.38
N GLU A 438 9.38 -0.42 6.28
CA GLU A 438 8.12 -0.44 5.52
C GLU A 438 8.33 -1.12 4.16
N PHE A 439 7.50 -2.12 3.89
CA PHE A 439 7.43 -2.90 2.67
C PHE A 439 6.36 -2.29 1.77
N ARG A 440 6.79 -1.71 0.64
CA ARG A 440 5.91 -0.92 -0.24
C ARG A 440 5.51 -1.66 -1.50
N ALA A 441 6.23 -2.73 -1.86
CA ALA A 441 6.00 -3.57 -3.03
C ALA A 441 4.75 -4.48 -2.93
N PHE A 442 3.74 -4.05 -2.18
CA PHE A 442 2.51 -4.79 -1.92
C PHE A 442 1.31 -3.96 -2.32
N ARG A 443 0.55 -4.49 -3.28
CA ARG A 443 -0.76 -3.98 -3.65
C ARG A 443 -1.78 -4.25 -2.56
N MET A 444 -2.89 -3.53 -2.61
CA MET A 444 -3.95 -3.68 -1.62
C MET A 444 -4.48 -5.13 -1.59
N ALA A 445 -4.43 -5.75 -0.41
CA ALA A 445 -4.94 -7.11 -0.22
C ALA A 445 -6.47 -7.12 -0.39
N ARG A 446 -7.00 -8.12 -1.11
CA ARG A 446 -8.43 -8.21 -1.41
C ARG A 446 -9.28 -8.81 -0.28
N SER A 447 -8.64 -9.42 0.73
CA SER A 447 -9.30 -9.95 1.92
C SER A 447 -8.38 -9.89 3.13
N ALA A 448 -8.98 -9.97 4.33
CA ALA A 448 -8.25 -10.04 5.58
C ALA A 448 -7.36 -11.29 5.67
N GLU A 449 -7.78 -12.43 5.11
CA GLU A 449 -7.00 -13.68 5.09
C GLU A 449 -5.73 -13.52 4.26
N ARG A 450 -5.84 -12.92 3.06
CA ARG A 450 -4.67 -12.66 2.22
C ARG A 450 -3.74 -11.66 2.90
N SER A 451 -4.29 -10.63 3.54
CA SER A 451 -3.48 -9.66 4.30
C SER A 451 -2.72 -10.33 5.46
N ALA A 452 -3.39 -11.20 6.23
CA ALA A 452 -2.77 -11.96 7.31
C ALA A 452 -1.72 -12.95 6.79
N ALA A 453 -1.95 -13.59 5.64
CA ALA A 453 -0.95 -14.46 5.01
C ALA A 453 0.31 -13.68 4.56
N ILE A 454 0.15 -12.45 4.07
CA ILE A 454 1.30 -11.57 3.74
C ILE A 454 2.04 -11.18 5.03
N ALA A 455 1.32 -10.78 6.08
CA ALA A 455 1.92 -10.48 7.38
C ALA A 455 2.70 -11.68 7.93
N ALA A 456 2.15 -12.89 7.85
CA ALA A 456 2.84 -14.13 8.24
C ALA A 456 4.09 -14.39 7.39
N LEU A 457 4.03 -14.20 6.07
CA LEU A 457 5.20 -14.33 5.19
C LEU A 457 6.32 -13.38 5.60
N LEU A 458 6.01 -12.09 5.78
CA LEU A 458 7.00 -11.06 6.12
C LEU A 458 7.62 -11.30 7.50
N ARG A 459 6.80 -11.73 8.48
CA ARG A 459 7.29 -12.13 9.80
C ARG A 459 8.17 -13.38 9.74
N ALA A 460 7.79 -14.41 8.98
CA ALA A 460 8.58 -15.63 8.81
C ALA A 460 9.95 -15.34 8.17
N VAL A 461 9.96 -14.57 7.07
CA VAL A 461 11.20 -14.13 6.41
C VAL A 461 12.09 -13.36 7.37
N THR A 462 11.50 -12.46 8.15
CA THR A 462 12.25 -11.68 9.15
C THR A 462 12.85 -12.59 10.23
N ALA A 463 12.05 -13.50 10.80
CA ALA A 463 12.51 -14.43 11.83
C ALA A 463 13.60 -15.38 11.31
N MET A 464 13.50 -15.85 10.06
CA MET A 464 14.54 -16.64 9.40
C MET A 464 15.84 -15.83 9.29
N LEU A 465 15.78 -14.62 8.75
CA LEU A 465 16.97 -13.80 8.47
C LEU A 465 17.61 -13.20 9.72
N MET A 466 16.89 -13.14 10.84
CA MET A 466 17.50 -12.86 12.15
C MET A 466 18.46 -13.98 12.56
N ARG A 467 18.16 -15.24 12.21
CA ARG A 467 18.93 -16.43 12.62
C ARG A 467 20.01 -16.79 11.60
N ASP A 468 19.69 -16.68 10.31
CA ASP A 468 20.49 -17.24 9.22
C ASP A 468 20.84 -16.21 8.12
N ASP A 469 22.04 -16.30 7.56
CA ASP A 469 22.45 -15.56 6.36
C ASP A 469 22.30 -16.47 5.13
N VAL A 470 21.10 -16.47 4.53
CA VAL A 470 20.72 -17.39 3.44
C VAL A 470 21.36 -17.00 2.11
N THR A 471 21.54 -15.69 1.87
CA THR A 471 22.05 -15.14 0.60
C THR A 471 23.24 -14.20 0.88
N PRO A 472 24.48 -14.73 0.95
CA PRO A 472 25.62 -13.97 1.50
C PRO A 472 26.16 -12.87 0.57
N ALA A 473 25.73 -12.80 -0.71
CA ALA A 473 26.20 -11.84 -1.70
C ALA A 473 25.02 -11.24 -2.49
N MET A 474 25.20 -10.05 -3.07
CA MET A 474 24.23 -9.47 -4.03
C MET A 474 24.26 -10.25 -5.36
N ARG A 475 23.14 -10.26 -6.08
CA ARG A 475 22.97 -10.86 -7.41
C ARG A 475 22.66 -9.78 -8.44
N ASP A 476 23.49 -9.67 -9.47
CA ASP A 476 23.25 -8.83 -10.66
C ASP A 476 22.39 -9.63 -11.64
N TRP A 477 21.08 -9.36 -11.67
CA TRP A 477 20.14 -10.02 -12.58
C TRP A 477 20.26 -9.54 -14.03
N GLY A 478 20.80 -8.35 -14.26
CA GLY A 478 20.80 -7.72 -15.58
C GLY A 478 19.43 -7.76 -16.26
N ASP A 479 19.41 -8.13 -17.53
CA ASP A 479 18.18 -8.15 -18.35
C ASP A 479 17.19 -9.25 -17.91
N GLU A 480 17.62 -10.29 -17.18
CA GLU A 480 16.72 -11.34 -16.69
C GLU A 480 15.62 -10.80 -15.77
N LEU A 481 15.89 -9.69 -15.06
CA LEU A 481 14.93 -9.09 -14.14
C LEU A 481 13.65 -8.63 -14.86
N HIS A 482 13.78 -8.01 -16.04
CA HIS A 482 12.66 -7.49 -16.83
C HIS A 482 12.24 -8.40 -17.99
N ASP A 483 12.90 -9.55 -18.14
CA ASP A 483 12.57 -10.60 -19.12
C ASP A 483 11.95 -11.82 -18.44
N ARG A 484 12.72 -12.53 -17.63
CA ARG A 484 12.30 -13.76 -16.94
C ARG A 484 11.32 -13.45 -15.81
N PHE A 485 11.66 -12.53 -14.92
CA PHE A 485 10.81 -12.18 -13.77
C PHE A 485 9.67 -11.23 -14.10
N ALA A 486 9.51 -10.87 -15.38
CA ALA A 486 8.26 -10.29 -15.87
C ALA A 486 7.12 -11.32 -15.94
N LEU A 487 7.45 -12.62 -15.98
CA LEU A 487 6.51 -13.70 -16.26
C LEU A 487 5.99 -14.35 -14.97
N PRO A 488 4.66 -14.45 -14.78
CA PRO A 488 4.04 -15.04 -13.59
C PRO A 488 4.55 -16.43 -13.21
N TYR A 489 4.90 -17.28 -14.18
CA TYR A 489 5.44 -18.62 -13.92
C TYR A 489 6.71 -18.58 -13.08
N PHE A 490 7.67 -17.72 -13.45
CA PHE A 490 8.96 -17.65 -12.74
C PHE A 490 8.83 -16.98 -11.37
N LEU A 491 7.90 -16.03 -11.22
CA LEU A 491 7.59 -15.44 -9.92
C LEU A 491 6.97 -16.46 -8.96
N ARG A 492 6.07 -17.32 -9.45
CA ARG A 492 5.50 -18.42 -8.63
C ARG A 492 6.57 -19.42 -8.20
N ARG A 493 7.45 -19.83 -9.12
CA ARG A 493 8.59 -20.72 -8.81
C ARG A 493 9.55 -20.11 -7.79
N ASP A 494 9.86 -18.82 -7.92
CA ASP A 494 10.70 -18.10 -6.97
C ASP A 494 10.04 -17.96 -5.59
N LEU A 495 8.73 -17.71 -5.54
CA LEU A 495 7.96 -17.71 -4.29
C LEU A 495 7.91 -19.10 -3.62
N GLU A 496 7.79 -20.17 -4.39
CA GLU A 496 7.89 -21.55 -3.88
C GLU A 496 9.27 -21.83 -3.28
N GLN A 497 10.35 -21.27 -3.85
CA GLN A 497 11.68 -21.35 -3.25
C GLN A 497 11.74 -20.62 -1.90
N VAL A 498 11.09 -19.44 -1.78
CA VAL A 498 10.97 -18.76 -0.49
C VAL A 498 10.24 -19.65 0.53
N PHE A 499 9.15 -20.32 0.15
CA PHE A 499 8.47 -21.24 1.06
C PHE A 499 9.35 -22.43 1.48
N ALA A 500 10.11 -22.99 0.55
CA ALA A 500 11.05 -24.07 0.84
C ALA A 500 12.17 -23.60 1.79
N ASP A 501 12.67 -22.37 1.61
CA ASP A 501 13.66 -21.80 2.52
C ASP A 501 13.11 -21.69 3.94
N LEU A 502 11.90 -21.13 4.10
CA LEU A 502 11.23 -20.98 5.40
C LEU A 502 10.98 -22.32 6.08
N GLU A 503 10.51 -23.32 5.33
CA GLU A 503 10.27 -24.68 5.83
C GLU A 503 11.57 -25.31 6.35
N GLN A 504 12.65 -25.22 5.58
CA GLN A 504 13.96 -25.77 5.94
C GLN A 504 14.54 -25.14 7.22
N ARG A 505 14.18 -23.89 7.55
CA ARG A 505 14.62 -23.19 8.77
C ARG A 505 13.58 -23.24 9.90
N GLY A 506 12.54 -24.06 9.74
CA GLY A 506 11.54 -24.31 10.78
C GLY A 506 10.64 -23.12 11.07
N VAL A 507 10.46 -22.20 10.13
CA VAL A 507 9.51 -21.07 10.19
C VAL A 507 8.55 -21.10 8.99
N GLY A 508 8.24 -22.31 8.51
CA GLY A 508 7.40 -22.56 7.35
C GLY A 508 5.97 -22.00 7.49
N LEU A 509 5.34 -21.73 6.36
CA LEU A 509 3.96 -21.27 6.31
C LEU A 509 3.02 -22.46 6.09
N HIS A 510 1.88 -22.46 6.78
CA HIS A 510 0.84 -23.47 6.56
C HIS A 510 0.35 -23.46 5.09
N PRO A 511 0.02 -24.63 4.49
CA PRO A 511 -0.41 -24.69 3.08
C PRO A 511 -1.58 -23.78 2.72
N LEU A 512 -2.50 -23.50 3.65
CA LEU A 512 -3.59 -22.54 3.45
C LEU A 512 -3.07 -21.11 3.21
N MET A 513 -2.06 -20.67 3.97
CA MET A 513 -1.43 -19.37 3.76
C MET A 513 -0.67 -19.32 2.44
N GLN A 514 0.07 -20.39 2.11
CA GLN A 514 0.76 -20.49 0.83
C GLN A 514 -0.21 -20.37 -0.35
N ALA A 515 -1.35 -21.06 -0.30
CA ALA A 515 -2.39 -20.99 -1.33
C ALA A 515 -2.94 -19.55 -1.49
N LEU A 516 -3.15 -18.85 -0.38
CA LEU A 516 -3.59 -17.44 -0.38
C LEU A 516 -2.53 -16.48 -0.92
N LEU A 517 -1.25 -16.82 -0.85
CA LEU A 517 -0.15 -16.00 -1.37
C LEU A 517 0.06 -16.24 -2.87
N VAL A 518 0.02 -17.49 -3.32
CA VAL A 518 0.26 -17.87 -4.72
C VAL A 518 -0.89 -17.45 -5.64
N ARG A 519 -2.14 -17.66 -5.23
CA ARG A 519 -3.31 -17.43 -6.10
C ARG A 519 -3.89 -16.03 -5.90
N ASP A 520 -3.90 -15.20 -6.95
CA ASP A 520 -4.80 -14.04 -7.02
C ASP A 520 -6.11 -14.46 -7.72
N PRO A 521 -7.24 -14.57 -6.99
CA PRO A 521 -8.46 -15.16 -7.53
C PRO A 521 -9.11 -14.39 -8.68
N VAL A 522 -8.71 -13.14 -8.94
CA VAL A 522 -9.29 -12.33 -10.02
C VAL A 522 -8.34 -12.03 -11.17
N ALA A 523 -7.07 -12.44 -11.07
CA ALA A 523 -6.15 -12.40 -12.20
C ALA A 523 -6.73 -13.28 -13.33
N PRO A 524 -6.96 -12.74 -14.53
CA PRO A 524 -7.55 -13.53 -15.60
C PRO A 524 -6.55 -14.57 -16.09
N VAL A 525 -7.03 -15.79 -16.23
CA VAL A 525 -6.35 -16.86 -16.95
C VAL A 525 -7.31 -17.32 -18.03
N TRP A 526 -6.87 -17.23 -19.27
CA TRP A 526 -7.59 -17.78 -20.42
C TRP A 526 -6.89 -19.06 -20.83
N SER A 527 -7.63 -20.10 -21.19
CA SER A 527 -7.01 -21.31 -21.72
C SER A 527 -7.89 -22.03 -22.73
N CYS A 528 -7.25 -22.88 -23.52
CA CYS A 528 -7.92 -23.89 -24.33
C CYS A 528 -7.10 -25.19 -24.33
N GLU A 529 -7.79 -26.31 -24.43
CA GLU A 529 -7.16 -27.61 -24.66
C GLU A 529 -7.09 -27.88 -26.17
N PHE A 530 -5.96 -28.40 -26.63
CA PHE A 530 -5.78 -28.83 -28.01
C PHE A 530 -4.76 -29.98 -28.08
N ALA A 531 -5.17 -31.09 -28.71
CA ALA A 531 -4.39 -32.32 -28.84
C ALA A 531 -3.74 -32.82 -27.52
N GLY A 532 -4.44 -32.72 -26.39
CA GLY A 532 -3.99 -33.18 -25.06
C GLY A 532 -3.04 -32.22 -24.33
N CYS A 533 -2.72 -31.07 -24.93
CA CYS A 533 -2.00 -29.98 -24.30
C CYS A 533 -2.94 -28.82 -23.96
N GLU A 534 -2.65 -28.08 -22.89
CA GLU A 534 -3.34 -26.84 -22.54
C GLU A 534 -2.47 -25.64 -22.93
N LEU A 535 -3.02 -24.71 -23.71
CA LEU A 535 -2.44 -23.40 -23.93
C LEU A 535 -3.13 -22.40 -23.02
N SER A 536 -2.38 -21.81 -22.09
CA SER A 536 -2.85 -20.77 -21.18
C SER A 536 -2.24 -19.40 -21.50
N LEU A 537 -3.04 -18.35 -21.28
CA LEU A 537 -2.67 -16.95 -21.43
C LEU A 537 -2.90 -16.27 -20.08
N GLU A 538 -1.84 -15.66 -19.56
CA GLU A 538 -1.89 -14.87 -18.33
C GLU A 538 -1.36 -13.45 -18.62
N PRO A 539 -1.97 -12.38 -18.09
CA PRO A 539 -1.30 -11.09 -18.03
C PRO A 539 0.03 -11.22 -17.30
N ALA A 540 1.06 -10.65 -17.90
CA ALA A 540 2.40 -10.60 -17.35
C ALA A 540 2.78 -9.15 -17.03
N MET A 541 3.81 -8.98 -16.21
CA MET A 541 4.22 -7.68 -15.72
C MET A 541 4.84 -6.84 -16.84
N GLU A 542 4.57 -5.54 -16.80
CA GLU A 542 5.17 -4.57 -17.70
C GLU A 542 5.83 -3.45 -16.91
N PHE A 543 6.95 -2.97 -17.42
CA PHE A 543 7.79 -1.97 -16.77
C PHE A 543 7.67 -0.68 -17.57
N TRP A 544 6.84 0.25 -17.09
CA TRP A 544 6.53 1.47 -17.82
C TRP A 544 7.56 2.58 -17.52
N PRO A 545 8.34 3.01 -18.52
CA PRO A 545 9.32 4.07 -18.32
C PRO A 545 8.67 5.44 -18.14
N LEU A 546 9.39 6.35 -17.48
CA LEU A 546 9.02 7.77 -17.46
C LEU A 546 9.18 8.40 -18.84
N VAL A 547 8.28 9.33 -19.15
CA VAL A 547 8.41 10.19 -20.32
C VAL A 547 9.20 11.44 -19.92
N GLY A 548 10.44 11.55 -20.42
CA GLY A 548 11.46 12.47 -19.88
C GLY A 548 11.31 13.96 -20.20
N ASP A 549 10.51 14.36 -21.20
CA ASP A 549 10.31 15.77 -21.60
C ASP A 549 9.05 16.41 -21.00
N VAL A 550 8.38 15.72 -20.07
CA VAL A 550 7.21 16.26 -19.37
C VAL A 550 7.69 17.12 -18.20
N ALA A 551 7.96 18.40 -18.48
CA ALA A 551 8.66 19.35 -17.60
C ALA A 551 7.95 19.74 -16.27
N SER A 552 6.74 19.25 -15.98
CA SER A 552 5.95 19.66 -14.78
C SER A 552 5.83 18.59 -13.69
N GLN A 553 6.67 17.56 -13.69
CA GLN A 553 6.46 16.34 -12.89
C GLN A 553 6.65 16.49 -11.37
N GLU A 554 7.32 17.54 -10.87
CA GLU A 554 7.56 17.69 -9.43
C GLU A 554 6.55 18.59 -8.71
N SER A 555 5.85 19.49 -9.41
CA SER A 555 4.94 20.43 -8.76
C SER A 555 3.55 19.85 -8.44
N GLY A 556 3.18 18.71 -9.03
CA GLY A 556 1.86 18.09 -8.89
C GLY A 556 1.84 16.68 -8.26
N GLY A 557 2.98 16.12 -7.87
CA GLY A 557 3.06 14.79 -7.25
C GLY A 557 2.72 13.60 -8.15
N SER A 558 2.51 13.82 -9.46
CA SER A 558 2.21 12.77 -10.45
C SER A 558 3.25 12.79 -11.58
N ARG A 559 3.70 11.59 -11.98
CA ARG A 559 4.68 11.39 -13.06
C ARG A 559 4.01 10.72 -14.26
N THR A 560 4.28 11.25 -15.46
CA THR A 560 3.75 10.66 -16.69
C THR A 560 4.64 9.51 -17.13
N VAL A 561 4.02 8.36 -17.32
CA VAL A 561 4.65 7.12 -17.76
C VAL A 561 4.04 6.68 -19.07
N ASP A 562 4.79 5.92 -19.86
CA ASP A 562 4.23 5.29 -21.03
C ASP A 562 3.60 3.94 -20.70
N SER A 563 2.35 3.97 -20.26
CA SER A 563 1.54 2.77 -19.98
C SER A 563 0.92 2.13 -21.23
N SER A 564 1.35 2.53 -22.43
CA SER A 564 0.78 2.02 -23.69
C SER A 564 1.23 0.62 -24.08
N THR A 565 2.03 -0.03 -23.24
CA THR A 565 2.58 -1.36 -23.49
C THR A 565 1.97 -2.37 -22.54
N SER A 566 1.80 -3.60 -23.03
CA SER A 566 1.25 -4.71 -22.27
C SER A 566 2.04 -5.98 -22.56
N ARG A 567 1.97 -6.92 -21.61
CA ARG A 567 2.63 -8.21 -21.71
C ARG A 567 1.67 -9.35 -21.39
N LEU A 568 1.79 -10.44 -22.14
CA LEU A 568 1.11 -11.71 -21.88
C LEU A 568 2.15 -12.82 -21.74
N GLN A 569 1.98 -13.71 -20.77
CA GLN A 569 2.65 -15.00 -20.76
C GLN A 569 1.77 -16.01 -21.49
N LEU A 570 2.34 -16.68 -22.49
CA LEU A 570 1.75 -17.84 -23.15
C LEU A 570 2.45 -19.09 -22.60
N SER A 571 1.69 -20.05 -22.09
CA SER A 571 2.23 -21.30 -21.54
C SER A 571 1.54 -22.49 -22.21
N LEU A 572 2.33 -23.38 -22.80
CA LEU A 572 1.88 -24.66 -23.33
C LEU A 572 2.28 -25.76 -22.34
N CYS A 573 1.30 -26.41 -21.74
CA CYS A 573 1.48 -27.47 -20.76
C CYS A 573 0.99 -28.81 -21.32
N GLN A 574 1.81 -29.85 -21.19
CA GLN A 574 1.42 -31.22 -21.49
C GLN A 574 0.61 -31.80 -20.31
N CYS A 575 -0.72 -31.67 -20.40
CA CYS A 575 -1.63 -32.09 -19.33
C CYS A 575 -1.93 -33.59 -19.36
N ASP A 576 -2.05 -34.18 -20.56
CA ASP A 576 -2.20 -35.62 -20.73
C ASP A 576 -0.82 -36.28 -20.98
N PRO A 577 -0.41 -37.29 -20.17
CA PRO A 577 0.81 -38.06 -20.44
C PRO A 577 0.86 -38.72 -21.82
N ALA A 578 -0.30 -38.94 -22.47
CA ALA A 578 -0.40 -39.47 -23.83
C ALA A 578 -0.35 -38.40 -24.92
N ALA A 579 -0.38 -37.11 -24.56
CA ALA A 579 -0.27 -36.01 -25.53
C ALA A 579 1.11 -35.99 -26.20
N PRO A 580 1.24 -35.40 -27.41
CA PRO A 580 2.52 -35.24 -28.07
C PRO A 580 3.53 -34.51 -27.17
N ALA A 581 4.80 -34.89 -27.29
CA ALA A 581 5.88 -34.14 -26.64
C ALA A 581 5.83 -32.67 -27.08
N LEU A 582 6.27 -31.76 -26.21
CA LEU A 582 6.23 -30.33 -26.54
C LEU A 582 7.23 -29.91 -27.63
N ASP A 583 8.16 -30.79 -28.00
CA ASP A 583 9.07 -30.58 -29.12
C ASP A 583 8.31 -30.77 -30.45
N GLY A 584 8.34 -29.76 -31.32
CA GLY A 584 7.64 -29.77 -32.62
C GLY A 584 6.36 -28.93 -32.66
N TRP A 585 5.84 -28.51 -31.51
CA TRP A 585 4.77 -27.52 -31.46
C TRP A 585 5.23 -26.16 -32.00
N SER A 586 4.37 -25.50 -32.78
CA SER A 586 4.63 -24.16 -33.29
C SER A 586 3.57 -23.18 -32.77
N LEU A 587 4.04 -22.04 -32.28
CA LEU A 587 3.21 -20.96 -31.77
C LEU A 587 3.43 -19.72 -32.63
N GLN A 588 2.36 -19.20 -33.20
CA GLN A 588 2.38 -17.98 -34.01
C GLN A 588 1.60 -16.88 -33.30
N VAL A 589 2.19 -15.70 -33.15
CA VAL A 589 1.54 -14.53 -32.54
C VAL A 589 1.63 -13.34 -33.48
N ALA A 590 0.49 -12.73 -33.80
CA ALA A 590 0.39 -11.62 -34.76
C ALA A 590 1.10 -11.89 -36.11
N GLY A 591 1.09 -13.16 -36.55
CA GLY A 591 1.71 -13.58 -37.80
C GLY A 591 3.20 -13.89 -37.72
N PHE A 592 3.83 -13.78 -36.55
CA PHE A 592 5.24 -14.10 -36.31
C PHE A 592 5.39 -15.38 -35.50
N GLU A 593 6.45 -16.14 -35.73
CA GLU A 593 6.80 -17.29 -34.90
C GLU A 593 7.24 -16.82 -33.50
N ALA A 594 6.67 -17.42 -32.46
CA ALA A 594 6.98 -17.17 -31.07
C ALA A 594 7.77 -18.36 -30.51
N PRO A 595 9.08 -18.21 -30.24
CA PRO A 595 9.93 -19.33 -29.86
C PRO A 595 9.66 -19.77 -28.41
N LEU A 596 8.80 -20.78 -28.25
CA LEU A 596 8.48 -21.39 -26.96
C LEU A 596 9.74 -21.90 -26.24
N GLN A 597 9.94 -21.46 -25.00
CA GLN A 597 11.11 -21.81 -24.19
C GLN A 597 10.78 -22.85 -23.14
N SER A 598 11.74 -23.70 -22.79
CA SER A 598 11.57 -24.61 -21.65
C SER A 598 11.42 -23.82 -20.35
N ALA A 599 10.45 -24.23 -19.53
CA ALA A 599 10.25 -23.68 -18.19
C ALA A 599 11.39 -24.04 -17.21
N GLY A 600 12.31 -24.93 -17.62
CA GLY A 600 13.48 -25.39 -16.85
C GLY A 600 13.44 -26.89 -16.56
N GLU A 601 14.54 -27.43 -16.01
CA GLU A 601 14.68 -28.88 -15.74
C GLU A 601 13.65 -29.44 -14.76
N GLY A 602 13.14 -28.60 -13.84
CA GLY A 602 12.13 -28.99 -12.86
C GLY A 602 10.70 -29.08 -13.40
N ASP A 603 10.43 -28.58 -14.60
CA ASP A 603 9.12 -28.68 -15.25
C ASP A 603 9.27 -28.91 -16.77
N PRO A 604 9.65 -30.13 -17.17
CA PRO A 604 9.85 -30.46 -18.59
C PRO A 604 8.54 -30.46 -19.40
N ARG A 605 7.39 -30.45 -18.71
CA ARG A 605 6.04 -30.50 -19.30
C ARG A 605 5.48 -29.13 -19.64
N THR A 606 6.22 -28.06 -19.36
CA THR A 606 5.81 -26.70 -19.67
C THR A 606 6.80 -26.03 -20.61
N ARG A 607 6.29 -25.42 -21.67
CA ARG A 607 7.00 -24.44 -22.49
C ARG A 607 6.28 -23.11 -22.41
N LEU A 608 6.99 -21.99 -22.42
CA LEU A 608 6.37 -20.67 -22.29
C LEU A 608 7.14 -19.57 -23.02
N ILE A 609 6.46 -18.45 -23.29
CA ILE A 609 7.06 -17.22 -23.80
C ILE A 609 6.21 -16.00 -23.40
N GLY A 610 6.87 -14.90 -23.10
CA GLY A 610 6.27 -13.58 -22.94
C GLY A 610 6.05 -12.91 -24.30
N ILE A 611 4.89 -12.29 -24.50
CA ILE A 611 4.58 -11.47 -25.66
C ILE A 611 4.43 -10.04 -25.19
N ARG A 612 5.31 -9.15 -25.67
CA ARG A 612 5.24 -7.72 -25.41
C ARG A 612 4.69 -7.00 -26.63
N TYR A 613 3.70 -6.12 -26.44
CA TYR A 613 3.08 -5.39 -27.53
C TYR A 613 2.58 -4.01 -27.08
N ARG A 614 2.27 -3.15 -28.06
CA ARG A 614 1.61 -1.87 -27.81
C ARG A 614 0.11 -2.10 -27.75
N ASP A 615 -0.54 -1.70 -26.67
CA ASP A 615 -1.97 -1.93 -26.43
C ASP A 615 -2.85 -0.78 -26.96
N PHE A 616 -2.40 0.47 -26.79
CA PHE A 616 -3.07 1.67 -27.28
C PHE A 616 -2.07 2.74 -27.74
N THR A 617 -2.54 3.79 -28.40
CA THR A 617 -1.70 4.98 -28.68
C THR A 617 -2.00 6.04 -27.63
N PRO A 618 -1.04 6.39 -26.76
CA PRO A 618 -1.24 7.44 -25.77
C PRO A 618 -1.15 8.80 -26.46
N TRP A 619 -1.82 9.82 -25.90
CA TRP A 619 -1.70 11.19 -26.38
C TRP A 619 -0.26 11.72 -26.29
N ARG A 620 0.45 11.36 -25.22
CA ARG A 620 1.90 11.52 -25.06
C ARG A 620 2.49 10.21 -24.57
N GLY A 621 3.53 9.73 -25.24
CA GLY A 621 4.23 8.51 -24.87
C GLY A 621 5.40 8.27 -25.81
N LEU A 622 6.06 7.13 -25.62
CA LEU A 622 7.20 6.75 -26.43
C LEU A 622 6.73 6.16 -27.78
N HIS A 623 7.68 6.07 -28.69
CA HIS A 623 7.58 5.33 -29.96
C HIS A 623 6.32 5.67 -30.79
N PRO A 624 6.15 6.92 -31.26
CA PRO A 624 4.93 7.35 -31.96
C PRO A 624 4.63 6.59 -33.27
N ALA A 625 5.62 5.90 -33.84
CA ALA A 625 5.47 5.14 -35.09
C ALA A 625 4.91 3.71 -34.92
N ILE A 626 4.76 3.22 -33.69
CA ILE A 626 4.31 1.84 -33.42
C ILE A 626 2.79 1.85 -33.29
N ALA A 627 2.08 1.05 -34.10
CA ALA A 627 0.63 0.96 -34.02
C ALA A 627 0.21 0.05 -32.84
N PRO A 628 -0.94 0.30 -32.20
CA PRO A 628 -1.48 -0.63 -31.23
C PRO A 628 -1.82 -1.96 -31.91
N LEU A 629 -1.57 -3.04 -31.20
CA LEU A 629 -1.89 -4.40 -31.59
C LEU A 629 -3.22 -4.79 -30.93
N GLY A 630 -4.31 -4.80 -31.70
CA GLY A 630 -5.61 -5.23 -31.19
C GLY A 630 -6.53 -5.75 -32.30
N PRO A 631 -7.11 -6.95 -32.15
CA PRO A 631 -6.92 -7.95 -31.07
C PRO A 631 -5.59 -8.72 -31.19
N VAL A 632 -5.16 -9.38 -30.11
CA VAL A 632 -4.00 -10.29 -30.12
C VAL A 632 -4.43 -11.65 -30.67
N ARG A 633 -3.84 -12.07 -31.78
CA ARG A 633 -4.14 -13.36 -32.44
C ARG A 633 -3.00 -14.33 -32.23
N ILE A 634 -3.32 -15.50 -31.69
CA ILE A 634 -2.40 -16.58 -31.37
C ILE A 634 -2.88 -17.83 -32.11
N VAL A 635 -1.99 -18.50 -32.82
CA VAL A 635 -2.28 -19.78 -33.50
C VAL A 635 -1.31 -20.82 -32.98
N LEU A 636 -1.84 -21.97 -32.57
CA LEU A 636 -1.07 -23.11 -32.11
C LEU A 636 -1.28 -24.27 -33.08
N THR A 637 -0.18 -24.86 -33.53
CA THR A 637 -0.17 -26.00 -34.46
C THR A 637 0.77 -27.10 -33.96
N HIS A 638 0.47 -28.32 -34.37
CA HIS A 638 1.35 -29.48 -34.21
C HIS A 638 1.47 -30.18 -35.56
N PRO A 639 2.68 -30.62 -35.99
CA PRO A 639 2.90 -31.22 -37.31
C PRO A 639 2.07 -32.48 -37.57
N ASP A 640 1.75 -33.24 -36.52
CA ASP A 640 0.95 -34.47 -36.62
C ASP A 640 -0.57 -34.20 -36.50
N ALA A 641 -1.00 -32.94 -36.37
CA ALA A 641 -2.40 -32.58 -36.28
C ALA A 641 -2.90 -31.99 -37.61
N GLU A 642 -4.04 -32.48 -38.12
CA GLU A 642 -4.72 -31.91 -39.29
C GLU A 642 -5.39 -30.57 -38.99
N GLN A 643 -5.61 -30.29 -37.71
CA GLN A 643 -6.26 -29.07 -37.22
C GLN A 643 -5.25 -28.15 -36.55
N ALA A 644 -5.66 -26.91 -36.37
CA ALA A 644 -5.00 -25.92 -35.55
C ALA A 644 -6.02 -25.22 -34.64
N VAL A 645 -5.54 -24.58 -33.59
CA VAL A 645 -6.38 -23.72 -32.74
C VAL A 645 -5.92 -22.27 -32.83
N ARG A 646 -6.87 -21.36 -33.02
CA ARG A 646 -6.65 -19.91 -32.98
C ARG A 646 -7.37 -19.31 -31.78
N LEU A 647 -6.63 -18.55 -30.99
CA LEU A 647 -7.15 -17.75 -29.90
C LEU A 647 -7.04 -16.28 -30.30
N THR A 648 -8.16 -15.57 -30.22
CA THR A 648 -8.20 -14.12 -30.43
C THR A 648 -8.61 -13.45 -29.12
N LEU A 649 -7.68 -12.75 -28.51
CA LEU A 649 -7.90 -11.99 -27.27
C LEU A 649 -8.19 -10.53 -27.61
N PHE A 650 -9.39 -10.08 -27.23
CA PHE A 650 -9.87 -8.72 -27.43
C PHE A 650 -9.66 -7.87 -26.16
N ASN A 651 -9.41 -6.58 -26.34
CA ASN A 651 -9.35 -5.62 -25.22
C ASN A 651 -10.75 -5.23 -24.72
N TRP A 652 -11.71 -5.26 -25.64
CA TRP A 652 -13.12 -4.92 -25.46
C TRP A 652 -13.98 -6.09 -25.96
N GLN A 653 -15.27 -5.86 -26.24
CA GLN A 653 -16.11 -6.91 -26.79
C GLN A 653 -15.55 -7.43 -28.13
N PRO A 654 -15.74 -8.73 -28.46
CA PRO A 654 -15.30 -9.31 -29.73
C PRO A 654 -15.81 -8.57 -30.98
N HIS A 655 -16.93 -7.87 -30.89
CA HIS A 655 -17.50 -7.04 -31.96
C HIS A 655 -16.88 -5.63 -32.05
N GLY A 656 -15.87 -5.33 -31.22
CA GLY A 656 -15.16 -4.04 -31.20
C GLY A 656 -15.85 -2.92 -30.42
N GLN A 657 -16.95 -3.21 -29.71
CA GLN A 657 -17.70 -2.23 -28.92
C GLN A 657 -17.20 -2.16 -27.46
N PRO A 658 -17.24 -0.97 -26.82
CA PRO A 658 -17.00 -0.86 -25.39
C PRO A 658 -18.14 -1.50 -24.60
N TYR A 659 -17.86 -1.91 -23.36
CA TYR A 659 -18.88 -2.34 -22.42
C TYR A 659 -19.65 -1.14 -21.85
N ASP A 660 -20.96 -1.33 -21.62
CA ASP A 660 -21.79 -0.31 -20.98
C ASP A 660 -21.49 -0.22 -19.47
N GLY A 661 -21.10 0.98 -19.03
CA GLY A 661 -20.78 1.30 -17.63
C GLY A 661 -19.70 0.43 -16.97
N LEU A 662 -19.44 0.71 -15.69
CA LEU A 662 -18.61 -0.13 -14.84
C LEU A 662 -19.34 -1.45 -14.51
N PRO A 663 -18.62 -2.58 -14.35
CA PRO A 663 -19.23 -3.83 -13.90
C PRO A 663 -19.87 -3.67 -12.51
N ALA A 664 -21.11 -4.13 -12.34
CA ALA A 664 -21.82 -4.02 -11.06
C ALA A 664 -21.22 -4.92 -9.94
N SER A 665 -20.54 -6.00 -10.32
CA SER A 665 -19.92 -6.96 -9.40
C SER A 665 -18.65 -7.58 -10.00
N LEU A 666 -17.90 -8.30 -9.16
CA LEU A 666 -16.75 -9.10 -9.62
C LEU A 666 -17.16 -10.18 -10.61
N ASP A 667 -18.33 -10.80 -10.45
CA ASP A 667 -18.83 -11.83 -11.36
C ASP A 667 -19.09 -11.26 -12.76
N VAL A 668 -19.68 -10.06 -12.85
CA VAL A 668 -19.86 -9.36 -14.13
C VAL A 668 -18.50 -9.02 -14.73
N ALA A 669 -17.54 -8.58 -13.92
CA ALA A 669 -16.18 -8.30 -14.39
C ALA A 669 -15.49 -9.58 -14.93
N VAL A 670 -15.64 -10.71 -14.25
CA VAL A 670 -15.15 -12.03 -14.69
C VAL A 670 -15.81 -12.44 -16.02
N ALA A 671 -17.12 -12.31 -16.13
CA ALA A 671 -17.85 -12.63 -17.36
C ALA A 671 -17.36 -11.80 -18.56
N ARG A 672 -17.15 -10.48 -18.38
CA ARG A 672 -16.56 -9.61 -19.42
C ARG A 672 -15.16 -10.07 -19.82
N ARG A 673 -14.33 -10.50 -18.86
CA ARG A 673 -12.99 -11.05 -19.17
C ARG A 673 -13.06 -12.36 -19.95
N HIS A 674 -14.01 -13.25 -19.66
CA HIS A 674 -14.18 -14.49 -20.43
C HIS A 674 -14.66 -14.25 -21.86
N GLU A 675 -15.63 -13.35 -22.06
CA GLU A 675 -16.16 -12.99 -23.39
C GLU A 675 -15.08 -12.47 -24.35
N ARG A 676 -14.03 -11.86 -23.81
CA ARG A 676 -12.91 -11.30 -24.57
C ARG A 676 -12.03 -12.33 -25.27
N LEU A 677 -12.15 -13.62 -24.96
CA LEU A 677 -11.41 -14.68 -25.65
C LEU A 677 -12.33 -15.42 -26.61
N VAL A 678 -11.97 -15.42 -27.89
CA VAL A 678 -12.63 -16.26 -28.90
C VAL A 678 -11.65 -17.35 -29.33
N VAL A 679 -12.10 -18.60 -29.28
CA VAL A 679 -11.33 -19.78 -29.68
C VAL A 679 -11.98 -20.40 -30.92
N GLU A 680 -11.17 -20.65 -31.94
CA GLU A 680 -11.61 -21.22 -33.22
C GLU A 680 -10.71 -22.39 -33.63
N THR A 681 -11.31 -23.46 -34.13
CA THR A 681 -10.58 -24.55 -34.78
C THR A 681 -10.44 -24.25 -36.26
N LEU A 682 -9.23 -24.40 -36.80
CA LEU A 682 -8.89 -24.16 -38.20
C LEU A 682 -8.35 -25.43 -38.83
N ASP A 683 -8.45 -25.54 -40.16
CA ASP A 683 -7.69 -26.52 -40.92
C ASP A 683 -6.22 -26.06 -40.97
N ALA A 684 -5.28 -26.97 -40.64
CA ALA A 684 -3.87 -26.62 -40.62
C ALA A 684 -3.34 -26.22 -42.01
N THR A 685 -3.98 -26.69 -43.09
CA THR A 685 -3.59 -26.36 -44.47
C THR A 685 -3.97 -24.94 -44.90
N ASP A 686 -4.92 -24.31 -44.22
CA ASP A 686 -5.38 -22.94 -44.51
C ASP A 686 -4.51 -21.86 -43.84
N LEU A 687 -3.51 -22.26 -43.04
CA LEU A 687 -2.69 -21.34 -42.28
C LEU A 687 -1.58 -20.70 -43.11
N ALA A 688 -1.48 -19.37 -43.01
CA ALA A 688 -0.33 -18.65 -43.53
C ALA A 688 0.93 -18.98 -42.72
N ALA A 689 2.04 -19.24 -43.42
CA ALA A 689 3.33 -19.50 -42.79
C ALA A 689 3.73 -18.35 -41.84
N ALA A 690 4.22 -18.72 -40.65
CA ALA A 690 4.71 -17.76 -39.68
C ALA A 690 5.95 -17.04 -40.21
N ARG A 691 5.99 -15.72 -40.02
CA ARG A 691 7.18 -14.92 -40.32
C ARG A 691 8.19 -15.07 -39.19
N GLN A 692 9.47 -15.15 -39.52
CA GLN A 692 10.52 -15.10 -38.51
C GLN A 692 10.58 -13.70 -37.88
N PRO A 693 10.56 -13.58 -36.55
CA PRO A 693 10.80 -12.30 -35.90
C PRO A 693 12.26 -11.86 -36.14
N PRO A 694 12.55 -10.55 -36.21
CA PRO A 694 13.92 -10.08 -36.25
C PRO A 694 14.64 -10.48 -34.95
N PRO A 695 15.94 -10.82 -34.98
CA PRO A 695 16.66 -11.29 -33.78
C PRO A 695 16.58 -10.34 -32.58
N ALA A 696 16.55 -9.02 -32.83
CA ALA A 696 16.43 -8.01 -31.78
C ALA A 696 15.06 -8.01 -31.07
N ALA A 697 14.03 -8.63 -31.66
CA ALA A 697 12.71 -8.76 -31.05
C ALA A 697 12.60 -9.94 -30.08
N VAL A 698 13.61 -10.83 -30.01
CA VAL A 698 13.56 -12.05 -29.22
C VAL A 698 14.64 -11.99 -28.14
N SER A 699 14.22 -11.97 -26.88
CA SER A 699 15.09 -12.21 -25.72
C SER A 699 15.03 -13.69 -25.29
N ALA A 700 15.59 -14.01 -24.12
CA ALA A 700 15.55 -15.38 -23.61
C ALA A 700 14.12 -15.86 -23.36
N PHE A 701 13.23 -14.99 -22.88
CA PHE A 701 11.86 -15.37 -22.54
C PHE A 701 10.76 -14.49 -23.16
N THR A 702 11.09 -13.52 -24.01
CA THR A 702 10.11 -12.59 -24.58
C THR A 702 10.25 -12.40 -26.09
N LEU A 703 9.11 -12.38 -26.79
CA LEU A 703 8.96 -11.80 -28.12
C LEU A 703 8.34 -10.40 -28.01
N ASP A 704 9.09 -9.37 -28.41
CA ASP A 704 8.64 -7.98 -28.47
C ASP A 704 8.11 -7.61 -29.86
N LEU A 705 6.79 -7.70 -30.03
CA LEU A 705 6.09 -7.44 -31.28
C LEU A 705 6.22 -5.99 -31.76
N ARG A 706 6.60 -5.06 -30.88
CA ARG A 706 6.83 -3.66 -31.23
C ARG A 706 8.02 -3.51 -32.18
N LEU A 707 9.02 -4.39 -32.05
CA LEU A 707 10.18 -4.45 -32.94
C LEU A 707 9.88 -5.20 -34.25
N CYS A 708 8.91 -6.11 -34.24
CA CYS A 708 8.45 -6.81 -35.44
C CYS A 708 7.68 -5.89 -36.41
N GLN A 709 6.87 -4.96 -35.89
CA GLN A 709 6.10 -4.01 -36.70
C GLN A 709 7.00 -2.99 -37.43
N ALA A 710 8.10 -2.57 -36.80
CA ALA A 710 9.05 -1.63 -37.39
C ALA A 710 9.78 -2.21 -38.61
N ALA A 711 10.01 -3.52 -38.65
CA ALA A 711 10.66 -4.19 -39.78
C ALA A 711 9.73 -4.30 -41.01
N SER A 712 8.41 -4.40 -40.80
CA SER A 712 7.44 -4.54 -41.89
C SER A 712 7.18 -3.27 -42.70
N THR A 713 7.43 -2.08 -42.15
CA THR A 713 7.21 -0.80 -42.85
C THR A 713 8.36 -0.41 -43.79
N GLY A 714 9.53 -1.04 -43.67
CA GLY A 714 10.69 -0.78 -44.55
C GLY A 714 10.64 -1.48 -45.92
N ALA A 715 9.68 -2.37 -46.16
CA ALA A 715 9.64 -3.20 -47.37
C ALA A 715 8.66 -2.72 -48.47
N SER A 716 7.94 -1.60 -48.26
CA SER A 716 6.94 -1.10 -49.23
C SER A 716 7.26 0.29 -49.82
N SER A 717 8.53 0.68 -49.88
CA SER A 717 8.95 1.88 -50.63
C SER A 717 10.04 1.53 -51.64
N THR A 718 9.63 0.95 -52.76
CA THR A 718 10.33 1.15 -54.03
C THR A 718 9.68 2.37 -54.72
N PRO A 719 10.49 3.29 -55.28
CA PRO A 719 10.08 4.64 -55.69
C PRO A 719 9.05 4.69 -56.82
#